data_AF-A0A926HPC3-F1
#
_entry.id   AF-A0A926HPC3-F1
#
_cell.length_a   1.000
_cell.length_b   1.000
_cell.length_c   1.000
_cell.angle_alpha   90.00
_cell.angle_beta   90.00
_cell.angle_gamma   90.00
#
_symmetry.space_group_name_H-M   'P 1'
#
loop_
_entity.id
_entity.type
_entity.pdbx_description
1 polymer ?
#
loop_
_entity_poly.entity_id
_entity_poly.type
_entity_poly.pdbx_seq_one_letter_code
_entity_poly.pdbx_strand_id
1 'polypeptide(L)'
;MTEFTHLHVHTEYSLLDGACRIGELVERAKEIGQTELAITDHGVMYAAVDFYKAAKKAGIKPIIGCEVYTAEGSRLNKQNRAESAIGHLVLLAKDYRGYQNLIKIVSDAFTEGFYSKPRTDLSVLREHHEGIIALSACLAGDVPRLIVRGDYEGAKKMALEYKAIFGEDYYLEIQDHGIREQLVVKDALLRMSKEIGVPLVATNDVHYIKKEDAAAQRVLICVQTGKTIDEPNPMAFETEEFYLKTGDEMAELFRDVPEAIENTRKIAAQCNVDFTFHELHLPSYQVPEGREPYEYLESLCMEGFRRRYPDDDGRLLEQMQYELSVIRQMGYVDYFLIVWDFIKFARDRGIPVGPGRGSAAGSIVSYSLGITDVDPDRYGLLFERFLNPERVSMPDIDIDFCYNRRQEVIDYVVHKYGKDHVAQIVTFGTMAAKAAIRDVGRVLNLPYNEVDAVAKLVPQELKMTIDKALHLMPQLREMVQNDERIRELIDMARKLEGMPRHSSIHAAGVVITQNELSDYVPLQKSDELAVTQYTMTTLEELGLLKMDFLGLRNLTIIQLAEDMINADRAPDDRFSIEEVGFDDEAVYDMLSSGQTNGVFQLESGGMRNVLTGMRPRNFEDIIAVISLFRPGPMDAIPKYIENKNHPERVTYKTPLLKDILDVTYGCIVYQEQVMQIVRKLGGYSYGRADLVRRAMSKKKLDVMEQERKNFIHGIQREDGSFECVGALRNGVSEKVANEIFDEMSSFASYAFNKSHAAAYAVVSYRTAYLKCHYPQQYMAALLTSVLDFSDKVSDYIGECIKMGIRVLPPDINRSLSGFTVVGQDILFGLVAIKNIGYNVIANVVREREENGPFRSFYDFLSRMTGQDLNKKAVETMISAGAFDGLGLRRSQMLATYDKIMDEIADSRRKNVEGQLDLFGGGEEQTAGGEPVYPDIPELPAKQRLALEKAATGLYLSGHPLSEYEAQIAAIKGVRLRDITSSFEEGNERLYEDNQIVTVGGIIAAFRLKTTKSDATMAFLQLEDMTGTIEVIVFPKVLEKFQMVLHEEAVVALRARISAREEEDAKLVLMEAVPIEQGGSLTLAERFSYENYKKRAPGTQSAQPADAVQKLYLRVPSRDSELLERAMKVIRIFDGNMPLYVYFEDEAKYTVANRRLWVDCNKTVLAELRGILGEKNVIVK
;
A
#
# COMPACT_ATOMS: atom_id res chain seq x y z
N MET A 1 -42.46 -22.18 -22.33
CA MET A 1 -41.94 -21.10 -21.49
C MET A 1 -42.66 -19.84 -21.90
N THR A 2 -43.33 -19.24 -20.95
CA THR A 2 -43.96 -17.93 -21.08
C THR A 2 -42.86 -16.90 -21.35
N GLU A 3 -43.09 -16.03 -22.34
CA GLU A 3 -42.10 -15.02 -22.71
C GLU A 3 -42.17 -13.84 -21.72
N PHE A 4 -41.06 -13.54 -21.05
CA PHE A 4 -40.97 -12.50 -20.01
C PHE A 4 -39.57 -11.89 -19.97
N THR A 5 -39.48 -10.59 -19.68
CA THR A 5 -38.22 -9.85 -19.59
C THR A 5 -38.08 -9.24 -18.21
N HIS A 6 -36.98 -9.54 -17.50
CA HIS A 6 -36.66 -8.86 -16.26
C HIS A 6 -36.20 -7.43 -16.56
N LEU A 7 -36.94 -6.44 -16.03
CA LEU A 7 -36.68 -5.00 -16.22
C LEU A 7 -36.10 -4.30 -14.99
N HIS A 8 -36.04 -4.99 -13.84
CA HIS A 8 -35.52 -4.48 -12.57
C HIS A 8 -34.56 -5.52 -11.99
N VAL A 9 -33.26 -5.30 -12.19
CA VAL A 9 -32.19 -6.28 -11.89
C VAL A 9 -30.94 -5.54 -11.41
N HIS A 10 -30.46 -5.94 -10.24
CA HIS A 10 -29.26 -5.43 -9.60
C HIS A 10 -28.10 -6.38 -9.86
N THR A 11 -27.01 -5.81 -10.37
CA THR A 11 -25.75 -6.51 -10.60
C THR A 11 -24.85 -6.42 -9.37
N GLU A 12 -23.69 -7.07 -9.44
CA GLU A 12 -22.61 -6.94 -8.47
C GLU A 12 -22.15 -5.48 -8.23
N TYR A 13 -22.52 -4.54 -9.11
CA TYR A 13 -22.21 -3.12 -8.96
C TYR A 13 -23.22 -2.32 -8.12
N SER A 14 -24.35 -2.91 -7.74
CA SER A 14 -25.12 -2.45 -6.58
C SER A 14 -24.37 -2.85 -5.31
N LEU A 15 -23.29 -2.10 -5.00
CA LEU A 15 -22.20 -2.52 -4.09
C LEU A 15 -22.63 -2.96 -2.68
N LEU A 16 -23.85 -2.62 -2.24
CA LEU A 16 -24.34 -2.93 -0.90
C LEU A 16 -25.04 -4.29 -0.80
N ASP A 17 -25.79 -4.68 -1.83
CA ASP A 17 -26.79 -5.77 -1.78
C ASP A 17 -26.91 -6.59 -3.07
N GLY A 18 -26.36 -6.12 -4.20
CA GLY A 18 -26.37 -6.83 -5.48
C GLY A 18 -25.32 -7.95 -5.53
N ALA A 19 -25.76 -9.16 -5.82
CA ALA A 19 -24.92 -10.37 -5.92
C ALA A 19 -24.96 -11.02 -7.31
N CYS A 20 -25.58 -10.39 -8.31
CA CYS A 20 -25.60 -10.92 -9.69
C CYS A 20 -24.32 -10.56 -10.45
N ARG A 21 -23.42 -11.53 -10.61
CA ARG A 21 -22.25 -11.39 -11.48
C ARG A 21 -22.68 -11.26 -12.93
N ILE A 22 -22.18 -10.25 -13.66
CA ILE A 22 -22.68 -9.92 -15.01
C ILE A 22 -22.60 -11.11 -15.97
N GLY A 23 -21.48 -11.83 -16.00
CA GLY A 23 -21.29 -12.98 -16.89
C GLY A 23 -22.27 -14.12 -16.60
N GLU A 24 -22.37 -14.52 -15.33
CA GLU A 24 -23.24 -15.60 -14.88
C GLU A 24 -24.72 -15.24 -15.00
N LEU A 25 -25.07 -13.97 -14.78
CA LEU A 25 -26.42 -13.43 -14.94
C LEU A 25 -26.92 -13.59 -16.39
N VAL A 26 -26.08 -13.18 -17.35
CA VAL A 26 -26.39 -13.29 -18.79
C VAL A 26 -26.47 -14.75 -19.24
N GLU A 27 -25.57 -15.61 -18.74
CA GLU A 27 -25.61 -17.04 -19.00
C GLU A 27 -26.91 -17.66 -18.47
N ARG A 28 -27.30 -17.34 -17.23
CA ARG A 28 -28.52 -17.84 -16.62
C ARG A 28 -29.76 -17.36 -17.37
N ALA A 29 -29.83 -16.09 -17.77
CA ALA A 29 -30.93 -15.55 -18.55
C ALA A 29 -31.14 -16.33 -19.86
N LYS A 30 -30.03 -16.70 -20.53
CA LYS A 30 -30.07 -17.53 -21.73
C LYS A 30 -30.57 -18.95 -21.44
N GLU A 31 -30.11 -19.57 -20.36
CA GLU A 31 -30.54 -20.92 -19.96
C GLU A 31 -32.05 -21.00 -19.70
N ILE A 32 -32.64 -19.97 -19.10
CA ILE A 32 -34.08 -19.91 -18.81
C ILE A 32 -34.92 -19.39 -19.99
N GLY A 33 -34.30 -19.21 -21.17
CA GLY A 33 -34.98 -18.85 -22.41
C GLY A 33 -35.30 -17.36 -22.59
N GLN A 34 -34.69 -16.46 -21.82
CA GLN A 34 -34.86 -15.01 -22.02
C GLN A 34 -34.05 -14.52 -23.22
N THR A 35 -34.65 -13.62 -23.99
CA THR A 35 -34.03 -12.97 -25.16
C THR A 35 -33.59 -11.54 -24.88
N GLU A 36 -34.11 -10.92 -23.83
CA GLU A 36 -33.83 -9.55 -23.41
C GLU A 36 -33.63 -9.50 -21.89
N LEU A 37 -32.79 -8.59 -21.41
CA LEU A 37 -32.53 -8.40 -19.99
C LEU A 37 -32.14 -6.94 -19.70
N ALA A 38 -32.69 -6.35 -18.63
CA ALA A 38 -32.26 -5.05 -18.14
C ALA A 38 -31.31 -5.16 -16.95
N ILE A 39 -30.56 -4.07 -16.71
CA ILE A 39 -29.86 -3.80 -15.45
C ILE A 39 -30.29 -2.43 -14.94
N THR A 40 -30.45 -2.31 -13.62
CA THR A 40 -30.98 -1.12 -12.94
C THR A 40 -30.30 -0.95 -11.59
N ASP A 41 -28.97 -0.87 -11.59
CA ASP A 41 -28.20 -0.76 -10.35
C ASP A 41 -28.57 0.50 -9.52
N HIS A 42 -28.38 0.40 -8.21
CA HIS A 42 -28.78 1.42 -7.24
C HIS A 42 -28.01 2.74 -7.40
N GLY A 43 -28.64 3.70 -8.07
CA GLY A 43 -28.17 5.07 -8.24
C GLY A 43 -26.85 5.19 -9.00
N VAL A 44 -26.39 4.12 -9.65
CA VAL A 44 -25.10 4.04 -10.35
C VAL A 44 -25.26 3.36 -11.70
N MET A 45 -24.29 3.59 -12.59
CA MET A 45 -24.26 3.00 -13.93
C MET A 45 -23.01 2.15 -14.17
N TYR A 46 -22.23 1.80 -13.14
CA TYR A 46 -20.93 1.12 -13.26
C TYR A 46 -20.93 -0.09 -14.22
N ALA A 47 -22.00 -0.89 -14.22
CA ALA A 47 -22.15 -2.11 -14.99
C ALA A 47 -22.49 -1.90 -16.49
N ALA A 48 -22.94 -0.71 -16.90
CA ALA A 48 -23.65 -0.50 -18.16
C ALA A 48 -22.94 -1.08 -19.40
N VAL A 49 -21.65 -0.75 -19.56
CA VAL A 49 -20.87 -1.15 -20.74
C VAL A 49 -20.45 -2.61 -20.67
N ASP A 50 -20.04 -3.10 -19.50
CA ASP A 50 -19.62 -4.50 -19.33
C ASP A 50 -20.80 -5.46 -19.50
N PHE A 51 -21.97 -5.10 -18.98
CA PHE A 51 -23.23 -5.80 -19.22
C PHE A 51 -23.62 -5.79 -20.69
N TYR A 52 -23.58 -4.62 -21.36
CA TYR A 52 -23.89 -4.52 -22.78
C TYR A 52 -23.05 -5.49 -23.62
N LYS A 53 -21.72 -5.51 -23.40
CA LYS A 53 -20.79 -6.41 -24.09
C LYS A 53 -21.11 -7.89 -23.79
N ALA A 54 -21.33 -8.24 -22.52
CA ALA A 54 -21.65 -9.60 -22.11
C ALA A 54 -22.96 -10.10 -22.74
N ALA A 55 -24.03 -9.29 -22.67
CA ALA A 55 -25.33 -9.60 -23.24
C ALA A 55 -25.26 -9.78 -24.77
N LYS A 56 -24.66 -8.83 -25.50
CA LYS A 56 -24.50 -8.92 -26.97
C LYS A 56 -23.70 -10.16 -27.37
N LYS A 57 -22.63 -10.50 -26.63
CA LYS A 57 -21.83 -11.71 -26.87
C LYS A 57 -22.64 -12.99 -26.67
N ALA A 58 -23.57 -13.01 -25.72
CA ALA A 58 -24.45 -14.15 -25.46
C ALA A 58 -25.65 -14.23 -26.42
N GLY A 59 -25.92 -13.17 -27.19
CA GLY A 59 -27.10 -13.04 -28.05
C GLY A 59 -28.36 -12.55 -27.31
N ILE A 60 -28.20 -11.95 -26.13
CA ILE A 60 -29.29 -11.32 -25.37
C ILE A 60 -29.32 -9.83 -25.69
N LYS A 61 -30.50 -9.25 -25.86
CA LYS A 61 -30.68 -7.80 -26.02
C LYS A 61 -30.46 -7.10 -24.67
N PRO A 62 -29.44 -6.25 -24.52
CA PRO A 62 -29.25 -5.47 -23.30
C PRO A 62 -30.22 -4.29 -23.24
N ILE A 63 -30.75 -4.03 -22.05
CA ILE A 63 -31.51 -2.81 -21.73
C ILE A 63 -30.75 -2.10 -20.61
N ILE A 64 -30.36 -0.85 -20.86
CA ILE A 64 -29.58 -0.06 -19.89
C ILE A 64 -30.54 0.77 -19.06
N GLY A 65 -30.43 0.67 -17.75
CA GLY A 65 -31.24 1.42 -16.80
C GLY A 65 -30.50 1.70 -15.50
N CYS A 66 -31.18 2.38 -14.59
CA CYS A 66 -30.71 2.69 -13.25
C CYS A 66 -31.91 2.83 -12.33
N GLU A 67 -31.84 2.29 -11.12
CA GLU A 67 -32.79 2.60 -10.06
C GLU A 67 -32.28 3.83 -9.31
N VAL A 68 -32.82 5.00 -9.62
CA VAL A 68 -32.38 6.27 -9.04
C VAL A 68 -33.05 6.52 -7.69
N TYR A 69 -32.33 7.15 -6.77
CA TYR A 69 -32.92 7.63 -5.53
C TYR A 69 -33.59 8.98 -5.75
N THR A 70 -34.80 9.17 -5.25
CA THR A 70 -35.57 10.42 -5.37
C THR A 70 -35.66 11.16 -4.03
N ALA A 71 -35.65 12.49 -4.09
CA ALA A 71 -35.86 13.35 -2.93
C ALA A 71 -37.33 13.79 -2.81
N GLU A 72 -37.88 13.82 -1.58
CA GLU A 72 -39.22 14.35 -1.25
C GLU A 72 -39.38 15.89 -1.48
N GLY A 73 -38.42 16.51 -2.17
CA GLY A 73 -38.32 17.95 -2.42
C GLY A 73 -37.13 18.24 -3.33
N SER A 74 -36.41 19.34 -3.12
CA SER A 74 -35.16 19.59 -3.87
C SER A 74 -34.04 18.66 -3.43
N ARG A 75 -33.26 18.15 -4.39
CA ARG A 75 -32.03 17.36 -4.15
C ARG A 75 -30.98 18.13 -3.34
N LEU A 76 -31.00 19.46 -3.42
CA LEU A 76 -30.06 20.37 -2.74
C LEU A 76 -30.31 20.48 -1.22
N ASN A 77 -31.44 19.98 -0.73
CA ASN A 77 -31.75 20.02 0.69
C ASN A 77 -30.92 18.97 1.46
N LYS A 78 -30.00 19.47 2.30
CA LYS A 78 -29.14 18.69 3.19
C LYS A 78 -29.56 18.73 4.68
N GLN A 79 -30.73 19.29 4.99
CA GLN A 79 -31.22 19.36 6.39
C GLN A 79 -31.72 17.98 6.85
N ASN A 80 -31.37 17.59 8.09
CA ASN A 80 -31.65 16.32 8.80
C ASN A 80 -33.10 15.78 8.64
N ARG A 81 -33.43 15.27 7.46
CA ARG A 81 -34.59 14.40 7.23
C ARG A 81 -34.12 12.95 7.36
N ALA A 82 -34.91 12.12 8.02
CA ALA A 82 -34.62 10.70 8.21
C ALA A 82 -34.43 10.00 6.85
N GLU A 83 -33.58 8.97 6.77
CA GLU A 83 -33.39 8.13 5.57
C GLU A 83 -34.71 7.64 4.97
N SER A 84 -35.71 7.45 5.83
CA SER A 84 -37.12 7.19 5.46
C SER A 84 -37.78 8.28 4.60
N ALA A 85 -37.07 9.29 4.11
CA ALA A 85 -37.51 10.34 3.19
C ALA A 85 -37.05 10.10 1.73
N ILE A 86 -36.15 9.13 1.50
CA ILE A 86 -35.61 8.80 0.17
C ILE A 86 -36.54 7.82 -0.53
N GLY A 87 -36.91 8.10 -1.78
CA GLY A 87 -37.70 7.22 -2.63
C GLY A 87 -36.85 6.53 -3.70
N HIS A 88 -37.41 5.55 -4.39
CA HIS A 88 -36.80 4.88 -5.54
C HIS A 88 -37.63 5.14 -6.82
N LEU A 89 -36.97 5.15 -7.97
CA LEU A 89 -37.59 5.21 -9.29
C LEU A 89 -36.72 4.45 -10.30
N VAL A 90 -37.30 3.53 -11.06
CA VAL A 90 -36.55 2.80 -12.10
C VAL A 90 -36.63 3.56 -13.41
N LEU A 91 -35.47 3.86 -14.01
CA LEU A 91 -35.36 4.54 -15.29
C LEU A 91 -34.66 3.64 -16.31
N LEU A 92 -35.23 3.49 -17.50
CA LEU A 92 -34.69 2.69 -18.60
C LEU A 92 -34.45 3.59 -19.83
N ALA A 93 -33.29 3.47 -20.45
CA ALA A 93 -32.95 4.21 -21.66
C ALA A 93 -33.63 3.57 -22.89
N LYS A 94 -34.52 4.32 -23.54
CA LYS A 94 -35.22 3.91 -24.77
C LYS A 94 -34.31 3.98 -26.00
N ASP A 95 -33.42 4.95 -26.04
CA ASP A 95 -32.49 5.20 -27.14
C ASP A 95 -31.22 5.87 -26.59
N TYR A 96 -30.28 6.22 -27.48
CA TYR A 96 -29.02 6.85 -27.07
C TYR A 96 -29.24 8.23 -26.40
N ARG A 97 -30.29 8.98 -26.78
CA ARG A 97 -30.65 10.25 -26.14
C ARG A 97 -31.13 9.99 -24.70
N GLY A 98 -31.93 8.95 -24.50
CA GLY A 98 -32.32 8.46 -23.18
C GLY A 98 -31.12 8.04 -22.32
N TYR A 99 -30.13 7.38 -22.92
CA TYR A 99 -28.88 7.01 -22.22
C TYR A 99 -28.08 8.25 -21.78
N GLN A 100 -27.96 9.27 -22.64
CA GLN A 100 -27.31 10.53 -22.27
C GLN A 100 -28.05 11.27 -21.15
N ASN A 101 -29.39 11.30 -21.21
CA ASN A 101 -30.19 11.88 -20.14
C ASN A 101 -30.06 11.10 -18.83
N LEU A 102 -29.98 9.78 -18.89
CA LEU A 102 -29.74 8.93 -17.72
C LEU A 102 -28.36 9.23 -17.09
N ILE A 103 -27.32 9.42 -17.92
CA ILE A 103 -26.00 9.88 -17.46
C ILE A 103 -26.11 11.20 -16.69
N LYS A 104 -26.82 12.20 -17.23
CA LYS A 104 -26.98 13.51 -16.57
C LYS A 104 -27.71 13.37 -15.23
N ILE A 105 -28.83 12.66 -15.20
CA ILE A 105 -29.62 12.42 -13.98
C ILE A 105 -28.76 11.77 -12.88
N VAL A 106 -28.00 10.72 -13.23
CA VAL A 106 -27.14 10.00 -12.28
C VAL A 106 -25.96 10.86 -11.85
N SER A 107 -25.34 11.61 -12.76
CA SER A 107 -24.22 12.49 -12.46
C SER A 107 -24.64 13.60 -11.49
N ASP A 108 -25.75 14.29 -11.76
CA ASP A 108 -26.30 15.36 -10.91
C ASP A 108 -26.69 14.84 -9.52
N ALA A 109 -27.18 13.61 -9.45
CA ALA A 109 -27.51 12.96 -8.19
C ALA A 109 -26.26 12.79 -7.29
N PHE A 110 -25.08 12.56 -7.87
CA PHE A 110 -23.82 12.48 -7.13
C PHE A 110 -23.14 13.84 -6.90
N THR A 111 -23.14 14.72 -7.89
CA THR A 111 -22.38 15.99 -7.82
C THR A 111 -23.09 17.02 -6.94
N GLU A 112 -24.43 17.04 -6.98
CA GLU A 112 -25.26 18.03 -6.30
C GLU A 112 -26.21 17.42 -5.26
N GLY A 113 -26.78 16.26 -5.56
CA GLY A 113 -27.85 15.62 -4.78
C GLY A 113 -27.40 14.71 -3.63
N PHE A 114 -26.08 14.49 -3.49
CA PHE A 114 -25.54 13.50 -2.56
C PHE A 114 -25.73 13.93 -1.09
N TYR A 115 -26.36 13.04 -0.32
CA TYR A 115 -26.48 13.14 1.14
C TYR A 115 -25.97 11.85 1.80
N SER A 116 -26.83 10.88 2.10
CA SER A 116 -26.43 9.49 2.40
C SER A 116 -26.41 8.62 1.14
N LYS A 117 -27.15 9.02 0.11
CA LYS A 117 -27.29 8.40 -1.21
C LYS A 117 -27.29 9.48 -2.30
N PRO A 118 -26.94 9.16 -3.57
CA PRO A 118 -27.04 10.10 -4.68
C PRO A 118 -28.51 10.27 -5.10
N ARG A 119 -29.12 11.43 -4.83
CA ARG A 119 -30.56 11.64 -5.04
C ARG A 119 -30.84 12.62 -6.17
N THR A 120 -31.81 12.30 -7.03
CA THR A 120 -32.41 13.20 -8.01
C THR A 120 -33.71 13.83 -7.49
N ASP A 121 -34.29 14.76 -8.25
CA ASP A 121 -35.57 15.40 -7.95
C ASP A 121 -36.42 15.62 -9.20
N LEU A 122 -37.68 16.00 -9.00
CA LEU A 122 -38.64 16.25 -10.09
C LEU A 122 -38.22 17.37 -11.05
N SER A 123 -37.29 18.25 -10.67
CA SER A 123 -36.81 19.30 -11.59
C SER A 123 -35.84 18.72 -12.62
N VAL A 124 -34.86 17.93 -12.16
CA VAL A 124 -33.90 17.23 -13.04
C VAL A 124 -34.65 16.22 -13.93
N LEU A 125 -35.60 15.48 -13.37
CA LEU A 125 -36.40 14.54 -14.14
C LEU A 125 -37.22 15.22 -15.24
N ARG A 126 -37.76 16.43 -15.02
CA ARG A 126 -38.46 17.20 -16.06
C ARG A 126 -37.53 17.67 -17.17
N GLU A 127 -36.30 18.03 -16.81
CA GLU A 127 -35.30 18.52 -17.77
C GLU A 127 -34.75 17.38 -18.65
N HIS A 128 -34.54 16.20 -18.07
CA HIS A 128 -33.89 15.06 -18.70
C HIS A 128 -34.83 13.86 -18.94
N HIS A 129 -36.14 14.07 -19.15
CA HIS A 129 -37.11 12.98 -19.35
C HIS A 129 -37.03 12.29 -20.74
N GLU A 130 -36.41 12.93 -21.73
CA GLU A 130 -36.58 12.55 -23.13
C GLU A 130 -35.88 11.20 -23.39
N GLY A 131 -36.57 10.26 -24.04
CA GLY A 131 -36.01 8.94 -24.31
C GLY A 131 -35.90 8.03 -23.08
N ILE A 132 -36.54 8.35 -21.96
CA ILE A 132 -36.52 7.54 -20.74
C ILE A 132 -37.90 6.91 -20.48
N ILE A 133 -37.92 5.62 -20.17
CA ILE A 133 -39.08 4.91 -19.63
C ILE A 133 -38.93 4.82 -18.11
N ALA A 134 -39.98 5.18 -17.37
CA ALA A 134 -39.96 5.21 -15.90
C ALA A 134 -40.96 4.21 -15.30
N LEU A 135 -40.51 3.44 -14.30
CA LEU A 135 -41.34 2.50 -13.54
C LEU A 135 -41.43 2.95 -12.08
N SER A 136 -42.59 2.76 -11.44
CA SER A 136 -42.83 3.25 -10.07
C SER A 136 -42.01 2.59 -8.94
N ALA A 137 -41.10 1.67 -9.28
CA ALA A 137 -40.14 0.99 -8.39
C ALA A 137 -40.76 0.05 -7.34
N CYS A 138 -39.89 -0.43 -6.45
CA CYS A 138 -40.19 -1.38 -5.36
C CYS A 138 -40.98 -0.72 -4.21
N LEU A 139 -41.09 -1.38 -3.05
CA LEU A 139 -41.77 -0.83 -1.86
C LEU A 139 -41.20 0.54 -1.39
N ALA A 140 -39.93 0.80 -1.69
CA ALA A 140 -39.27 2.07 -1.41
C ALA A 140 -39.60 3.18 -2.43
N GLY A 141 -40.32 2.86 -3.51
CA GLY A 141 -40.75 3.82 -4.53
C GLY A 141 -41.68 4.89 -3.98
N ASP A 142 -41.66 6.08 -4.58
CA ASP A 142 -42.43 7.23 -4.09
C ASP A 142 -43.94 6.96 -4.01
N VAL A 143 -44.48 6.25 -5.00
CA VAL A 143 -45.91 5.90 -5.06
C VAL A 143 -46.24 4.75 -4.09
N PRO A 144 -45.56 3.58 -4.12
CA PRO A 144 -45.74 2.50 -3.15
C PRO A 144 -45.65 2.96 -1.68
N ARG A 145 -44.68 3.80 -1.36
CA ARG A 145 -44.45 4.25 0.01
C ARG A 145 -45.59 5.11 0.57
N LEU A 146 -46.21 5.95 -0.27
CA LEU A 146 -47.41 6.71 0.10
C LEU A 146 -48.61 5.79 0.35
N ILE A 147 -48.75 4.72 -0.45
CA ILE A 147 -49.80 3.71 -0.27
C ILE A 147 -49.62 2.97 1.06
N VAL A 148 -48.40 2.55 1.40
CA VAL A 148 -48.09 1.87 2.68
C VAL A 148 -48.41 2.77 3.88
N ARG A 149 -48.24 4.08 3.75
CA ARG A 149 -48.63 5.09 4.76
C ARG A 149 -50.14 5.36 4.84
N GLY A 150 -50.94 4.77 3.95
CA GLY A 150 -52.38 4.97 3.87
C GLY A 150 -52.82 6.21 3.09
N ASP A 151 -51.91 6.89 2.38
CA ASP A 151 -52.20 8.09 1.59
C ASP A 151 -52.37 7.76 0.09
N TYR A 152 -53.52 7.20 -0.27
CA TYR A 152 -53.84 6.84 -1.66
C TYR A 152 -53.95 8.06 -2.57
N GLU A 153 -54.51 9.17 -2.10
CA GLU A 153 -54.69 10.39 -2.90
C GLU A 153 -53.35 11.07 -3.18
N GLY A 154 -52.44 11.10 -2.20
CA GLY A 154 -51.06 11.54 -2.39
C GLY A 154 -50.31 10.65 -3.39
N ALA A 155 -50.44 9.33 -3.27
CA ALA A 155 -49.84 8.38 -4.20
C ALA A 155 -50.34 8.59 -5.65
N LYS A 156 -51.65 8.78 -5.82
CA LYS A 156 -52.27 9.08 -7.11
C LYS A 156 -51.79 10.41 -7.70
N LYS A 157 -51.65 11.45 -6.87
CA LYS A 157 -51.09 12.73 -7.29
C LYS A 157 -49.65 12.59 -7.77
N MET A 158 -48.83 11.82 -7.05
CA MET A 158 -47.45 11.55 -7.45
C MET A 158 -47.37 10.77 -8.77
N ALA A 159 -48.21 9.75 -8.95
CA ALA A 159 -48.27 8.99 -10.21
C ALA A 159 -48.71 9.88 -11.40
N LEU A 160 -49.65 10.81 -11.19
CA LEU A 160 -50.04 11.79 -12.20
C LEU A 160 -48.91 12.79 -12.53
N GLU A 161 -48.11 13.16 -11.53
CA GLU A 161 -46.94 14.00 -11.75
C GLU A 161 -45.90 13.27 -12.61
N TYR A 162 -45.58 12.02 -12.31
CA TYR A 162 -44.70 11.21 -13.15
C TYR A 162 -45.27 10.98 -14.56
N LYS A 163 -46.58 10.74 -14.69
CA LYS A 163 -47.24 10.68 -16.00
C LYS A 163 -47.13 12.01 -16.75
N ALA A 164 -47.18 13.16 -16.08
CA ALA A 164 -47.00 14.46 -16.73
C ALA A 164 -45.55 14.67 -17.23
N ILE A 165 -44.57 14.05 -16.58
CA ILE A 165 -43.16 14.10 -16.97
C ILE A 165 -42.90 13.13 -18.13
N PHE A 166 -43.14 11.83 -17.95
CA PHE A 166 -42.74 10.80 -18.92
C PHE A 166 -43.83 10.47 -19.95
N GLY A 167 -45.05 10.99 -19.79
CA GLY A 167 -46.16 10.74 -20.71
C GLY A 167 -46.57 9.27 -20.75
N GLU A 168 -46.58 8.69 -21.95
CA GLU A 168 -46.89 7.26 -22.20
C GLU A 168 -45.72 6.32 -21.81
N ASP A 169 -44.54 6.88 -21.54
CA ASP A 169 -43.35 6.12 -21.12
C ASP A 169 -43.34 5.90 -19.58
N TYR A 170 -44.44 6.18 -18.87
CA TYR A 170 -44.59 5.91 -17.44
C TYR A 170 -45.43 4.65 -17.18
N TYR A 171 -44.94 3.76 -16.29
CA TYR A 171 -45.60 2.51 -15.92
C TYR A 171 -45.68 2.35 -14.40
N LEU A 172 -46.78 1.77 -13.92
CA LEU A 172 -46.92 1.33 -12.53
C LEU A 172 -46.34 -0.07 -12.38
N GLU A 173 -45.30 -0.19 -11.57
CA GLU A 173 -44.57 -1.42 -11.32
C GLU A 173 -45.25 -2.27 -10.25
N ILE A 174 -45.46 -3.55 -10.53
CA ILE A 174 -46.02 -4.52 -9.59
C ILE A 174 -45.02 -5.66 -9.33
N GLN A 175 -44.90 -6.02 -8.06
CA GLN A 175 -43.99 -7.03 -7.54
C GLN A 175 -44.73 -7.90 -6.50
N ASP A 176 -44.36 -9.18 -6.38
CA ASP A 176 -44.93 -10.09 -5.37
C ASP A 176 -43.88 -11.09 -4.86
N HIS A 177 -43.36 -10.81 -3.67
CA HIS A 177 -42.38 -11.65 -2.97
C HIS A 177 -42.99 -12.32 -1.73
N GLY A 178 -44.31 -12.29 -1.57
CA GLY A 178 -45.01 -12.78 -0.37
C GLY A 178 -44.98 -11.82 0.83
N ILE A 179 -44.55 -10.57 0.63
CA ILE A 179 -44.50 -9.53 1.67
C ILE A 179 -45.89 -8.88 1.80
N ARG A 180 -46.36 -8.69 3.03
CA ARG A 180 -47.74 -8.21 3.31
C ARG A 180 -48.00 -6.82 2.70
N GLU A 181 -47.04 -5.93 2.82
CA GLU A 181 -47.07 -4.56 2.30
C GLU A 181 -47.16 -4.56 0.77
N GLN A 182 -46.48 -5.48 0.08
CA GLN A 182 -46.55 -5.60 -1.39
C GLN A 182 -47.94 -5.98 -1.88
N LEU A 183 -48.66 -6.84 -1.16
CA LEU A 183 -50.05 -7.18 -1.52
C LEU A 183 -50.97 -5.96 -1.45
N VAL A 184 -50.84 -5.14 -0.41
CA VAL A 184 -51.61 -3.89 -0.27
C VAL A 184 -51.28 -2.90 -1.38
N VAL A 185 -49.99 -2.75 -1.71
CA VAL A 185 -49.53 -1.89 -2.80
C VAL A 185 -50.05 -2.41 -4.14
N LYS A 186 -49.95 -3.71 -4.42
CA LYS A 186 -50.43 -4.34 -5.66
C LYS A 186 -51.91 -4.01 -5.91
N ASP A 187 -52.79 -4.26 -4.93
CA ASP A 187 -54.23 -3.97 -5.08
C ASP A 187 -54.51 -2.48 -5.32
N ALA A 188 -53.79 -1.59 -4.63
CA ALA A 188 -53.91 -0.16 -4.81
C ALA A 188 -53.42 0.31 -6.19
N LEU A 189 -52.31 -0.24 -6.70
CA LEU A 189 -51.78 0.06 -8.02
C LEU A 189 -52.70 -0.46 -9.14
N LEU A 190 -53.31 -1.65 -8.98
CA LEU A 190 -54.32 -2.17 -9.90
C LEU A 190 -55.54 -1.26 -10.01
N ARG A 191 -56.00 -0.75 -8.86
CA ARG A 191 -57.06 0.26 -8.83
C ARG A 191 -56.62 1.56 -9.51
N MET A 192 -55.43 2.06 -9.19
CA MET A 192 -54.90 3.32 -9.71
C MET A 192 -54.73 3.27 -11.22
N SER A 193 -54.15 2.18 -11.76
CA SER A 193 -53.99 1.95 -13.19
C SER A 193 -55.30 2.16 -13.97
N LYS A 194 -56.42 1.60 -13.48
CA LYS A 194 -57.77 1.78 -14.06
C LYS A 194 -58.31 3.20 -13.94
N GLU A 195 -57.98 3.91 -12.85
CA GLU A 195 -58.48 5.27 -12.60
C GLU A 195 -57.76 6.35 -13.43
N ILE A 196 -56.44 6.25 -13.62
CA ILE A 196 -55.63 7.27 -14.31
C ILE A 196 -55.11 6.84 -15.70
N GLY A 197 -55.38 5.60 -16.09
CA GLY A 197 -54.98 5.05 -17.39
C GLY A 197 -53.47 4.97 -17.55
N VAL A 198 -52.75 4.53 -16.51
CA VAL A 198 -51.30 4.23 -16.57
C VAL A 198 -51.14 2.72 -16.65
N PRO A 199 -50.40 2.19 -17.63
CA PRO A 199 -50.19 0.75 -17.78
C PRO A 199 -49.39 0.15 -16.62
N LEU A 200 -49.61 -1.14 -16.35
CA LEU A 200 -48.90 -1.91 -15.33
C LEU A 200 -47.74 -2.69 -15.94
N VAL A 201 -46.68 -2.93 -15.18
CA VAL A 201 -45.55 -3.78 -15.58
C VAL A 201 -45.11 -4.66 -14.41
N ALA A 202 -44.83 -5.94 -14.69
CA ALA A 202 -44.38 -6.88 -13.67
C ALA A 202 -42.85 -7.00 -13.65
N THR A 203 -42.26 -6.99 -12.45
CA THR A 203 -40.83 -7.16 -12.21
C THR A 203 -40.60 -8.00 -10.94
N ASN A 204 -39.36 -8.40 -10.66
CA ASN A 204 -39.01 -9.20 -9.48
C ASN A 204 -37.76 -8.70 -8.73
N ASP A 205 -37.38 -7.44 -8.95
CA ASP A 205 -36.31 -6.76 -8.18
C ASP A 205 -35.08 -7.63 -7.88
N VAL A 206 -34.47 -8.16 -8.94
CA VAL A 206 -33.55 -9.30 -8.83
C VAL A 206 -32.21 -8.87 -8.23
N HIS A 207 -31.77 -9.50 -7.13
CA HIS A 207 -30.51 -9.21 -6.45
C HIS A 207 -29.52 -10.38 -6.45
N TYR A 208 -29.97 -11.59 -6.78
CA TYR A 208 -29.11 -12.77 -6.92
C TYR A 208 -29.61 -13.71 -8.03
N ILE A 209 -28.75 -14.59 -8.54
CA ILE A 209 -29.01 -15.31 -9.79
C ILE A 209 -29.98 -16.47 -9.57
N LYS A 210 -29.74 -17.31 -8.55
CA LYS A 210 -30.57 -18.47 -8.23
C LYS A 210 -31.10 -18.37 -6.81
N LYS A 211 -32.20 -19.06 -6.52
CA LYS A 211 -32.82 -19.05 -5.19
C LYS A 211 -31.84 -19.47 -4.08
N GLU A 212 -30.93 -20.40 -4.37
CA GLU A 212 -29.93 -20.89 -3.41
C GLU A 212 -28.83 -19.85 -3.07
N ASP A 213 -28.76 -18.74 -3.81
CA ASP A 213 -27.79 -17.66 -3.59
C ASP A 213 -28.26 -16.62 -2.56
N ALA A 214 -29.50 -16.73 -2.07
CA ALA A 214 -30.04 -15.85 -1.02
C ALA A 214 -29.15 -15.81 0.24
N ALA A 215 -28.60 -16.97 0.64
CA ALA A 215 -27.68 -17.04 1.78
C ALA A 215 -26.38 -16.24 1.55
N ALA A 216 -25.82 -16.32 0.34
CA ALA A 216 -24.60 -15.60 -0.02
C ALA A 216 -24.84 -14.08 -0.09
N GLN A 217 -25.99 -13.67 -0.63
CA GLN A 217 -26.39 -12.27 -0.66
C GLN A 217 -26.62 -11.69 0.74
N ARG A 218 -27.23 -12.46 1.66
CA ARG A 218 -27.37 -12.06 3.06
C ARG A 218 -26.00 -11.85 3.73
N VAL A 219 -25.02 -12.72 3.45
CA VAL A 219 -23.65 -12.55 3.93
C VAL A 219 -23.02 -11.28 3.34
N LEU A 220 -23.20 -11.00 2.03
CA LEU A 220 -22.72 -9.77 1.39
C LEU A 220 -23.24 -8.51 2.10
N ILE A 221 -24.54 -8.43 2.37
CA ILE A 221 -25.15 -7.31 3.11
C ILE A 221 -24.51 -7.16 4.49
N CYS A 222 -24.30 -8.27 5.21
CA CYS A 222 -23.67 -8.23 6.53
C CYS A 222 -22.20 -7.78 6.47
N VAL A 223 -21.46 -8.18 5.44
CA VAL A 223 -20.10 -7.68 5.19
C VAL A 223 -20.12 -6.15 5.03
N GLN A 224 -21.01 -5.62 4.20
CA GLN A 224 -21.10 -4.18 3.90
C GLN A 224 -21.62 -3.34 5.07
N THR A 225 -22.58 -3.87 5.83
CA THR A 225 -23.15 -3.18 7.00
C THR A 225 -22.29 -3.34 8.26
N GLY A 226 -21.22 -4.14 8.22
CA GLY A 226 -20.34 -4.37 9.35
C GLY A 226 -20.95 -5.25 10.46
N LYS A 227 -22.10 -5.90 10.21
CA LYS A 227 -22.84 -6.72 11.18
C LYS A 227 -22.55 -8.21 11.04
N THR A 228 -22.91 -9.01 12.04
CA THR A 228 -22.92 -10.48 11.93
C THR A 228 -24.28 -10.99 11.44
N ILE A 229 -24.35 -12.25 11.01
CA ILE A 229 -25.60 -12.86 10.51
C ILE A 229 -26.69 -12.99 11.58
N ASP A 230 -26.29 -13.01 12.86
CA ASP A 230 -27.16 -13.13 14.03
C ASP A 230 -27.75 -11.78 14.46
N GLU A 231 -27.16 -10.68 14.01
CA GLU A 231 -27.60 -9.33 14.37
C GLU A 231 -28.76 -8.85 13.48
N PRO A 232 -29.76 -8.14 14.06
CA PRO A 232 -30.84 -7.58 13.27
C PRO A 232 -30.31 -6.53 12.28
N ASN A 233 -30.64 -6.74 11.01
CA ASN A 233 -30.21 -5.87 9.93
C ASN A 233 -31.42 -5.34 9.14
N PRO A 234 -31.74 -4.04 9.23
CA PRO A 234 -32.85 -3.45 8.48
C PRO A 234 -32.70 -3.52 6.95
N MET A 235 -31.48 -3.72 6.42
CA MET A 235 -31.27 -3.95 4.99
C MET A 235 -31.44 -5.41 4.56
N ALA A 236 -31.50 -6.36 5.49
CA ALA A 236 -31.67 -7.76 5.12
C ALA A 236 -33.06 -8.00 4.55
N PHE A 237 -33.13 -8.76 3.46
CA PHE A 237 -34.39 -9.04 2.78
C PHE A 237 -35.27 -9.98 3.62
N GLU A 238 -36.57 -9.71 3.63
CA GLU A 238 -37.55 -10.47 4.41
C GLU A 238 -37.79 -11.89 3.86
N THR A 239 -37.58 -12.08 2.55
CA THR A 239 -37.83 -13.35 1.85
C THR A 239 -36.68 -13.71 0.91
N GLU A 240 -36.68 -14.96 0.44
CA GLU A 240 -35.66 -15.51 -0.47
C GLU A 240 -36.08 -15.41 -1.96
N GLU A 241 -37.01 -14.51 -2.29
CA GLU A 241 -37.70 -14.48 -3.60
C GLU A 241 -37.10 -13.51 -4.64
N PHE A 242 -35.99 -12.83 -4.34
CA PHE A 242 -35.35 -11.80 -5.17
C PHE A 242 -34.33 -12.38 -6.18
N TYR A 243 -34.64 -13.53 -6.78
CA TYR A 243 -33.80 -14.19 -7.78
C TYR A 243 -34.30 -14.03 -9.22
N LEU A 244 -33.47 -14.41 -10.20
CA LEU A 244 -33.84 -14.40 -11.61
C LEU A 244 -34.86 -15.52 -11.94
N LYS A 245 -36.14 -15.25 -11.66
CA LYS A 245 -37.26 -16.16 -11.92
C LYS A 245 -37.44 -16.46 -13.41
N THR A 246 -37.92 -17.65 -13.71
CA THR A 246 -38.37 -18.04 -15.06
C THR A 246 -39.65 -17.30 -15.45
N GLY A 247 -39.92 -17.19 -16.75
CA GLY A 247 -41.16 -16.56 -17.23
C GLY A 247 -42.42 -17.30 -16.77
N ASP A 248 -42.35 -18.63 -16.59
CA ASP A 248 -43.48 -19.42 -16.10
C ASP A 248 -43.77 -19.16 -14.60
N GLU A 249 -42.73 -18.98 -13.77
CA GLU A 249 -42.90 -18.56 -12.37
C GLU A 249 -43.53 -17.16 -12.27
N MET A 250 -43.07 -16.21 -13.10
CA MET A 250 -43.62 -14.85 -13.14
C MET A 250 -45.07 -14.83 -13.64
N ALA A 251 -45.40 -15.65 -14.65
CA ALA A 251 -46.76 -15.77 -15.16
C ALA A 251 -47.74 -16.33 -14.12
N GLU A 252 -47.31 -17.29 -13.29
CA GLU A 252 -48.14 -17.81 -12.21
C GLU A 252 -48.35 -16.76 -11.10
N LEU A 253 -47.31 -16.01 -10.72
CA LEU A 253 -47.41 -14.93 -9.72
C LEU A 253 -48.39 -13.83 -10.14
N PHE A 254 -48.42 -13.49 -11.43
CA PHE A 254 -49.27 -12.42 -11.97
C PHE A 254 -50.39 -12.93 -12.89
N ARG A 255 -50.89 -14.15 -12.63
CA ARG A 255 -51.97 -14.77 -13.41
C ARG A 255 -53.25 -13.94 -13.54
N ASP A 256 -53.52 -13.07 -12.58
CA ASP A 256 -54.69 -12.19 -12.55
C ASP A 256 -54.50 -10.92 -13.38
N VAL A 257 -53.26 -10.64 -13.83
CA VAL A 257 -52.86 -9.42 -14.53
C VAL A 257 -51.87 -9.75 -15.67
N PRO A 258 -52.26 -10.57 -16.66
CA PRO A 258 -51.35 -11.03 -17.72
C PRO A 258 -50.78 -9.87 -18.56
N GLU A 259 -51.51 -8.76 -18.66
CA GLU A 259 -51.05 -7.54 -19.34
C GLU A 259 -49.74 -6.96 -18.77
N ALA A 260 -49.49 -7.14 -17.46
CA ALA A 260 -48.26 -6.66 -16.83
C ALA A 260 -47.02 -7.44 -17.28
N ILE A 261 -47.19 -8.74 -17.57
CA ILE A 261 -46.17 -9.62 -18.16
C ILE A 261 -45.94 -9.24 -19.63
N GLU A 262 -47.01 -9.04 -20.41
CA GLU A 262 -46.89 -8.63 -21.82
C GLU A 262 -46.18 -7.27 -21.98
N ASN A 263 -46.45 -6.34 -21.07
CA ASN A 263 -45.86 -5.00 -21.11
C ASN A 263 -44.34 -5.02 -20.89
N THR A 264 -43.77 -6.04 -20.23
CA THR A 264 -42.30 -6.13 -20.11
C THR A 264 -41.63 -6.24 -21.46
N ARG A 265 -42.22 -7.04 -22.38
CA ARG A 265 -41.72 -7.20 -23.74
C ARG A 265 -41.93 -5.96 -24.59
N LYS A 266 -43.06 -5.25 -24.40
CA LYS A 266 -43.32 -3.98 -25.10
C LYS A 266 -42.30 -2.92 -24.73
N ILE A 267 -41.94 -2.83 -23.45
CA ILE A 267 -40.87 -1.93 -22.96
C ILE A 267 -39.53 -2.38 -23.55
N ALA A 268 -39.18 -3.66 -23.42
CA ALA A 268 -37.94 -4.21 -23.96
C ALA A 268 -37.76 -3.98 -25.47
N ALA A 269 -38.84 -4.06 -26.25
CA ALA A 269 -38.82 -3.79 -27.68
C ALA A 269 -38.51 -2.32 -28.01
N GLN A 270 -38.97 -1.38 -27.18
CA GLN A 270 -38.75 0.04 -27.35
C GLN A 270 -37.31 0.47 -27.01
N CYS A 271 -36.66 -0.21 -26.07
CA CYS A 271 -35.29 0.11 -25.65
C CYS A 271 -34.23 -0.37 -26.65
N ASN A 272 -33.59 0.55 -27.35
CA ASN A 272 -32.59 0.31 -28.40
C ASN A 272 -31.40 1.26 -28.23
N VAL A 273 -30.51 0.94 -27.29
CA VAL A 273 -29.24 1.65 -27.08
C VAL A 273 -28.12 0.82 -27.70
N ASP A 274 -27.33 1.44 -28.57
CA ASP A 274 -26.10 0.85 -29.12
C ASP A 274 -24.91 1.75 -28.80
N PHE A 275 -23.81 1.13 -28.36
CA PHE A 275 -22.55 1.82 -28.11
C PHE A 275 -21.65 1.77 -29.34
N THR A 276 -21.03 2.90 -29.66
CA THR A 276 -19.90 2.95 -30.60
C THR A 276 -18.61 2.78 -29.82
N PHE A 277 -17.80 1.80 -30.20
CA PHE A 277 -16.50 1.54 -29.59
C PHE A 277 -15.38 1.95 -30.54
N HIS A 278 -14.26 2.37 -29.97
CA HIS A 278 -13.02 2.71 -30.68
C HIS A 278 -13.11 3.93 -31.63
N GLU A 279 -14.17 4.74 -31.53
CA GLU A 279 -14.22 6.07 -32.16
C GLU A 279 -13.54 7.08 -31.22
N LEU A 280 -12.52 7.78 -31.72
CA LEU A 280 -11.69 8.63 -30.88
C LEU A 280 -12.37 9.97 -30.57
N HIS A 281 -12.49 10.29 -29.29
CA HIS A 281 -12.98 11.58 -28.80
C HIS A 281 -11.83 12.36 -28.18
N LEU A 282 -10.97 12.93 -29.03
CA LEU A 282 -9.80 13.68 -28.58
C LEU A 282 -10.20 15.11 -28.13
N PRO A 283 -9.66 15.60 -27.00
CA PRO A 283 -9.77 17.01 -26.64
C PRO A 283 -9.02 17.90 -27.62
N SER A 284 -9.54 19.11 -27.86
CA SER A 284 -8.92 20.12 -28.70
C SER A 284 -8.01 21.05 -27.89
N TYR A 285 -6.84 21.40 -28.41
CA TYR A 285 -5.95 22.38 -27.78
C TYR A 285 -6.17 23.78 -28.38
N GLN A 286 -6.47 24.76 -27.53
CA GLN A 286 -6.58 26.16 -27.98
C GLN A 286 -5.20 26.79 -28.13
N VAL A 287 -4.75 26.96 -29.38
CA VAL A 287 -3.46 27.57 -29.68
C VAL A 287 -3.49 29.10 -29.56
N PRO A 288 -2.40 29.73 -29.09
CA PRO A 288 -2.27 31.18 -29.08
C PRO A 288 -2.42 31.77 -30.50
N GLU A 289 -3.01 32.96 -30.60
CA GLU A 289 -3.15 33.75 -31.85
C GLU A 289 -4.01 33.12 -32.96
N GLY A 290 -4.71 32.01 -32.70
CA GLY A 290 -5.59 31.37 -33.70
C GLY A 290 -4.83 30.71 -34.87
N ARG A 291 -3.56 30.35 -34.64
CA ARG A 291 -2.76 29.55 -35.60
C ARG A 291 -3.38 28.17 -35.83
N GLU A 292 -2.88 27.45 -36.81
CA GLU A 292 -3.26 26.05 -37.00
C GLU A 292 -2.48 25.16 -36.00
N PRO A 293 -3.12 24.17 -35.34
CA PRO A 293 -2.46 23.34 -34.32
C PRO A 293 -1.17 22.65 -34.78
N TYR A 294 -1.14 22.12 -36.00
CA TYR A 294 0.04 21.44 -36.54
C TYR A 294 1.19 22.43 -36.79
N GLU A 295 0.92 23.60 -37.36
CA GLU A 295 1.93 24.67 -37.51
C GLU A 295 2.53 25.10 -36.16
N TYR A 296 1.70 25.18 -35.12
CA TYR A 296 2.17 25.52 -33.78
C TYR A 296 3.05 24.40 -33.20
N LEU A 297 2.61 23.14 -33.29
CA LEU A 297 3.39 21.97 -32.86
C LEU A 297 4.75 21.90 -33.58
N GLU A 298 4.77 22.09 -34.90
CA GLU A 298 5.98 22.08 -35.71
C GLU A 298 6.97 23.18 -35.27
N SER A 299 6.46 24.38 -34.98
CA SER A 299 7.29 25.49 -34.51
C SER A 299 7.95 25.20 -33.15
N LEU A 300 7.22 24.60 -32.21
CA LEU A 300 7.72 24.19 -30.89
C LEU A 300 8.77 23.08 -31.01
N CYS A 301 8.51 22.09 -31.87
CA CYS A 301 9.46 21.02 -32.13
C CYS A 301 10.76 21.56 -32.72
N MET A 302 10.68 22.49 -33.67
CA MET A 302 11.86 23.10 -34.29
C MET A 302 12.71 23.90 -33.30
N GLU A 303 12.08 24.67 -32.40
CA GLU A 303 12.78 25.38 -31.33
C GLU A 303 13.48 24.41 -30.38
N GLY A 304 12.77 23.39 -29.92
CA GLY A 304 13.30 22.35 -29.06
C GLY A 304 14.44 21.55 -29.69
N PHE A 305 14.30 21.21 -30.97
CA PHE A 305 15.29 20.47 -31.76
C PHE A 305 16.60 21.25 -31.86
N ARG A 306 16.56 22.54 -32.18
CA ARG A 306 17.77 23.40 -32.25
C ARG A 306 18.51 23.49 -30.92
N ARG A 307 17.77 23.43 -29.80
CA ARG A 307 18.37 23.44 -28.46
C ARG A 307 19.01 22.11 -28.10
N ARG A 308 18.39 20.98 -28.46
CA ARG A 308 18.84 19.63 -28.10
C ARG A 308 19.89 19.06 -29.07
N TYR A 309 19.83 19.43 -30.35
CA TYR A 309 20.72 18.98 -31.43
C TYR A 309 21.30 20.18 -32.20
N PRO A 310 22.16 21.01 -31.59
CA PRO A 310 22.73 22.18 -32.24
C PRO A 310 23.66 21.82 -33.42
N ASP A 311 24.25 20.62 -33.40
CA ASP A 311 25.28 20.15 -34.34
C ASP A 311 24.79 19.06 -35.32
N ASP A 312 23.47 18.93 -35.54
CA ASP A 312 22.89 17.93 -36.45
C ASP A 312 23.35 18.13 -37.91
N ASP A 313 23.57 17.02 -38.62
CA ASP A 313 23.99 17.00 -40.03
C ASP A 313 22.80 16.98 -41.02
N GLY A 314 21.58 17.05 -40.50
CA GLY A 314 20.31 17.00 -41.23
C GLY A 314 19.58 15.65 -41.12
N ARG A 315 20.26 14.58 -40.70
CA ARG A 315 19.65 13.24 -40.57
C ARG A 315 18.54 13.22 -39.52
N LEU A 316 18.77 13.81 -38.35
CA LEU A 316 17.80 13.79 -37.26
C LEU A 316 16.62 14.73 -37.56
N LEU A 317 16.88 15.81 -38.30
CA LEU A 317 15.83 16.71 -38.76
C LEU A 317 14.85 16.01 -39.72
N GLU A 318 15.36 15.23 -40.68
CA GLU A 318 14.53 14.41 -41.58
C GLU A 318 13.68 13.39 -40.79
N GLN A 319 14.27 12.75 -39.77
CA GLN A 319 13.55 11.81 -38.91
C GLN A 319 12.45 12.51 -38.10
N MET A 320 12.71 13.68 -37.52
CA MET A 320 11.70 14.47 -36.81
C MET A 320 10.53 14.86 -37.74
N GLN A 321 10.83 15.25 -38.99
CA GLN A 321 9.80 15.56 -39.98
C GLN A 321 8.95 14.34 -40.34
N TYR A 322 9.57 13.16 -40.45
CA TYR A 322 8.83 11.91 -40.62
C TYR A 322 7.89 11.66 -39.43
N GLU A 323 8.38 11.78 -38.18
CA GLU A 323 7.55 11.61 -36.98
C GLU A 323 6.36 12.60 -36.96
N LEU A 324 6.61 13.89 -37.23
CA LEU A 324 5.57 14.92 -37.32
C LEU A 324 4.51 14.58 -38.39
N SER A 325 4.93 14.07 -39.55
CA SER A 325 4.01 13.66 -40.61
C SER A 325 3.10 12.51 -40.17
N VAL A 326 3.63 11.55 -39.42
CA VAL A 326 2.87 10.42 -38.87
C VAL A 326 1.88 10.91 -37.80
N ILE A 327 2.32 11.77 -36.88
CA ILE A 327 1.47 12.38 -35.85
C ILE A 327 0.29 13.13 -36.48
N ARG A 328 0.55 13.90 -37.55
CA ARG A 328 -0.48 14.61 -38.31
C ARG A 328 -1.45 13.65 -39.00
N GLN A 329 -0.93 12.64 -39.70
CA GLN A 329 -1.76 11.68 -40.43
C GLN A 329 -2.68 10.88 -39.51
N MET A 330 -2.21 10.58 -38.28
CA MET A 330 -2.99 9.83 -37.29
C MET A 330 -3.93 10.72 -36.46
N GLY A 331 -3.85 12.05 -36.57
CA GLY A 331 -4.74 12.97 -35.87
C GLY A 331 -4.38 13.22 -34.39
N TYR A 332 -3.11 13.08 -34.01
CA TYR A 332 -2.67 13.24 -32.61
C TYR A 332 -2.01 14.58 -32.30
N VAL A 333 -2.19 15.59 -33.15
CA VAL A 333 -1.55 16.91 -32.99
C VAL A 333 -1.96 17.58 -31.68
N ASP A 334 -3.27 17.69 -31.42
CA ASP A 334 -3.79 18.28 -30.18
C ASP A 334 -3.31 17.50 -28.94
N TYR A 335 -3.25 16.17 -29.03
CA TYR A 335 -2.78 15.33 -27.94
C TYR A 335 -1.35 15.69 -27.51
N PHE A 336 -0.42 15.82 -28.46
CA PHE A 336 0.95 16.24 -28.16
C PHE A 336 1.02 17.66 -27.57
N LEU A 337 0.19 18.58 -28.06
CA LEU A 337 0.12 19.95 -27.53
C LEU A 337 -0.39 19.99 -26.09
N ILE A 338 -1.41 19.21 -25.76
CA ILE A 338 -1.93 19.10 -24.39
C ILE A 338 -0.84 18.56 -23.47
N VAL A 339 -0.18 17.48 -23.89
CA VAL A 339 0.89 16.84 -23.12
C VAL A 339 2.07 17.79 -22.89
N TRP A 340 2.54 18.44 -23.95
CA TRP A 340 3.58 19.45 -23.87
C TRP A 340 3.22 20.59 -22.89
N ASP A 341 1.97 21.05 -22.94
CA ASP A 341 1.53 22.22 -22.19
C ASP A 341 1.55 22.02 -20.66
N PHE A 342 0.99 20.93 -20.15
CA PHE A 342 1.01 20.72 -18.70
C PHE A 342 2.40 20.31 -18.18
N ILE A 343 3.24 19.66 -19.01
CA ILE A 343 4.66 19.42 -18.67
C ILE A 343 5.41 20.74 -18.60
N LYS A 344 5.20 21.63 -19.57
CA LYS A 344 5.79 22.97 -19.57
C LYS A 344 5.34 23.75 -18.34
N PHE A 345 4.06 23.73 -18.00
CA PHE A 345 3.54 24.34 -16.76
C PHE A 345 4.26 23.79 -15.52
N ALA A 346 4.40 22.46 -15.42
CA ALA A 346 5.08 21.82 -14.30
C ALA A 346 6.54 22.31 -14.20
N ARG A 347 7.31 22.28 -15.30
CA ARG A 347 8.70 22.76 -15.32
C ARG A 347 8.81 24.26 -14.99
N ASP A 348 7.95 25.11 -15.56
CA ASP A 348 7.92 26.56 -15.29
C ASP A 348 7.62 26.88 -13.82
N ARG A 349 6.92 25.99 -13.09
CA ARG A 349 6.62 26.10 -11.65
C ARG A 349 7.61 25.35 -10.76
N GLY A 350 8.71 24.84 -11.32
CA GLY A 350 9.70 24.05 -10.61
C GLY A 350 9.12 22.76 -10.01
N ILE A 351 8.14 22.15 -10.67
CA ILE A 351 7.60 20.83 -10.31
C ILE A 351 8.42 19.78 -11.07
N PRO A 352 9.13 18.86 -10.37
CA PRO A 352 9.87 17.79 -11.03
C PRO A 352 8.99 16.92 -11.91
N VAL A 353 9.45 16.71 -13.13
CA VAL A 353 8.86 15.80 -14.12
C VAL A 353 9.87 14.69 -14.39
N GLY A 354 9.38 13.47 -14.50
CA GLY A 354 10.20 12.32 -14.84
C GLY A 354 10.69 12.39 -16.29
N PRO A 355 11.74 11.65 -16.63
CA PRO A 355 12.38 11.67 -17.96
C PRO A 355 11.53 11.04 -19.08
N GLY A 356 10.28 10.67 -18.79
CA GLY A 356 9.36 9.93 -19.64
C GLY A 356 9.09 8.51 -19.15
N ARG A 357 8.05 7.86 -19.68
CA ARG A 357 7.73 6.46 -19.38
C ARG A 357 7.20 5.75 -20.61
N GLY A 358 7.43 4.44 -20.66
CA GLY A 358 6.90 3.59 -21.72
C GLY A 358 7.61 3.85 -23.04
N SER A 359 6.87 3.75 -24.15
CA SER A 359 7.43 3.92 -25.48
C SER A 359 7.59 5.38 -25.92
N ALA A 360 7.00 6.34 -25.23
CA ALA A 360 7.08 7.76 -25.61
C ALA A 360 8.54 8.27 -25.73
N ALA A 361 9.45 7.71 -24.93
CA ALA A 361 10.89 8.00 -25.00
C ALA A 361 11.57 7.63 -26.34
N GLY A 362 10.90 6.87 -27.22
CA GLY A 362 11.39 6.53 -28.54
C GLY A 362 11.17 7.59 -29.63
N SER A 363 10.61 8.76 -29.29
CA SER A 363 10.26 9.82 -30.26
C SER A 363 11.17 11.03 -30.15
N ILE A 364 11.75 11.46 -31.28
CA ILE A 364 12.50 12.73 -31.39
C ILE A 364 11.57 13.91 -31.15
N VAL A 365 10.31 13.84 -31.60
CA VAL A 365 9.31 14.88 -31.34
C VAL A 365 9.07 15.04 -29.83
N SER A 366 8.88 13.93 -29.10
CA SER A 366 8.69 13.96 -27.65
C SER A 366 9.91 14.53 -26.91
N TYR A 367 11.11 14.15 -27.33
CA TYR A 367 12.36 14.66 -26.77
C TYR A 367 12.57 16.16 -27.05
N SER A 368 12.26 16.61 -28.28
CA SER A 368 12.38 18.01 -28.70
C SER A 368 11.43 18.91 -27.91
N LEU A 369 10.18 18.46 -27.70
CA LEU A 369 9.19 19.17 -26.88
C LEU A 369 9.52 19.18 -25.38
N GLY A 370 10.47 18.35 -24.92
CA GLY A 370 10.75 18.17 -23.50
C GLY A 370 9.69 17.33 -22.78
N ILE A 371 8.90 16.54 -23.52
CA ILE A 371 8.01 15.53 -22.96
C ILE A 371 8.84 14.39 -22.36
N THR A 372 9.95 14.04 -23.01
CA THR A 372 10.93 13.05 -22.55
C THR A 372 12.29 13.71 -22.42
N ASP A 373 13.17 13.14 -21.57
CA ASP A 373 14.54 13.61 -21.37
C ASP A 373 15.61 12.59 -21.78
N VAL A 374 15.21 11.54 -22.48
CA VAL A 374 16.11 10.52 -23.04
C VAL A 374 16.26 10.75 -24.54
N ASP A 375 17.51 10.80 -25.01
CA ASP A 375 17.84 10.92 -26.44
C ASP A 375 17.55 9.60 -27.17
N PRO A 376 16.56 9.55 -28.07
CA PRO A 376 16.18 8.31 -28.76
C PRO A 376 17.25 7.84 -29.76
N ASP A 377 17.99 8.73 -30.43
CA ASP A 377 19.01 8.32 -31.42
C ASP A 377 20.23 7.74 -30.71
N ARG A 378 20.73 8.40 -29.65
CA ARG A 378 21.89 7.95 -28.88
C ARG A 378 21.74 6.52 -28.33
N TYR A 379 20.53 6.15 -27.89
CA TYR A 379 20.25 4.84 -27.29
C TYR A 379 19.49 3.88 -28.22
N GLY A 380 19.30 4.23 -29.50
CA GLY A 380 18.64 3.37 -30.50
C GLY A 380 17.19 3.02 -30.12
N LEU A 381 16.45 3.97 -29.57
CA LEU A 381 15.03 3.84 -29.24
C LEU A 381 14.18 4.03 -30.50
N LEU A 382 13.09 3.27 -30.64
CA LEU A 382 12.31 3.22 -31.89
C LEU A 382 10.98 3.96 -31.78
N PHE A 383 10.75 4.92 -32.68
CA PHE A 383 9.48 5.65 -32.79
C PHE A 383 8.31 4.71 -33.13
N GLU A 384 8.50 3.73 -34.00
CA GLU A 384 7.41 2.86 -34.47
C GLU A 384 6.92 1.88 -33.39
N ARG A 385 7.68 1.75 -32.31
CA ARG A 385 7.25 1.04 -31.10
C ARG A 385 6.32 1.89 -30.24
N PHE A 386 6.34 3.22 -30.41
CA PHE A 386 5.41 4.17 -29.81
C PHE A 386 4.19 4.40 -30.71
N LEU A 387 4.42 4.92 -31.92
CA LEU A 387 3.38 5.21 -32.91
C LEU A 387 3.64 4.47 -34.20
N ASN A 388 2.73 3.57 -34.54
CA ASN A 388 2.88 2.70 -35.70
C ASN A 388 1.99 3.20 -36.86
N PRO A 389 2.56 3.66 -37.98
CA PRO A 389 1.77 4.23 -39.08
C PRO A 389 0.88 3.19 -39.78
N GLU A 390 1.22 1.89 -39.68
CA GLU A 390 0.44 0.80 -40.28
C GLU A 390 -0.76 0.39 -39.39
N ARG A 391 -0.91 0.97 -38.19
CA ARG A 391 -2.02 0.69 -37.28
C ARG A 391 -2.37 1.91 -36.44
N VAL A 392 -3.55 2.46 -36.67
CA VAL A 392 -4.12 3.51 -35.81
C VAL A 392 -4.51 2.90 -34.46
N SER A 393 -3.67 3.13 -33.45
CA SER A 393 -3.98 2.91 -32.04
C SER A 393 -3.63 4.15 -31.25
N MET A 394 -4.39 4.43 -30.18
CA MET A 394 -4.19 5.59 -29.33
C MET A 394 -2.78 5.53 -28.68
N PRO A 395 -1.97 6.60 -28.78
CA PRO A 395 -0.72 6.71 -28.05
C PRO A 395 -1.00 6.90 -26.55
N ASP A 396 -0.20 6.25 -25.72
CA ASP A 396 -0.28 6.37 -24.27
C ASP A 396 1.04 6.99 -23.77
N ILE A 397 0.99 8.29 -23.45
CA ILE A 397 2.10 9.04 -22.87
C ILE A 397 1.87 9.14 -21.36
N ASP A 398 2.42 8.19 -20.62
CA ASP A 398 2.46 8.21 -19.16
C ASP A 398 3.55 9.17 -18.67
N ILE A 399 3.24 9.96 -17.64
CA ILE A 399 4.20 10.93 -17.09
C ILE A 399 4.29 10.78 -15.58
N ASP A 400 5.53 10.69 -15.11
CA ASP A 400 5.86 10.66 -13.69
C ASP A 400 6.05 12.10 -13.19
N PHE A 401 5.34 12.49 -12.13
CA PHE A 401 5.50 13.75 -11.41
C PHE A 401 6.00 13.49 -9.99
N CYS A 402 6.59 14.49 -9.34
CA CYS A 402 6.82 14.38 -7.90
C CYS A 402 5.48 14.19 -7.16
N TYR A 403 5.46 13.27 -6.20
CA TYR A 403 4.24 12.88 -5.50
C TYR A 403 3.60 14.06 -4.73
N ASN A 404 4.41 14.93 -4.13
CA ASN A 404 3.93 16.03 -3.28
C ASN A 404 3.22 17.15 -4.05
N ARG A 405 3.61 17.44 -5.29
CA ARG A 405 3.12 18.59 -6.07
C ARG A 405 2.36 18.19 -7.33
N ARG A 406 2.10 16.89 -7.52
CA ARG A 406 1.30 16.38 -8.64
C ARG A 406 -0.09 17.02 -8.71
N GLN A 407 -0.73 17.25 -7.56
CA GLN A 407 -2.07 17.84 -7.52
C GLN A 407 -2.10 19.23 -8.16
N GLU A 408 -1.03 20.02 -8.07
CA GLU A 408 -0.94 21.35 -8.73
C GLU A 408 -1.07 21.25 -10.26
N VAL A 409 -0.55 20.16 -10.85
CA VAL A 409 -0.64 19.92 -12.31
C VAL A 409 -2.05 19.48 -12.69
N ILE A 410 -2.68 18.62 -11.88
CA ILE A 410 -4.08 18.21 -12.07
C ILE A 410 -5.00 19.44 -11.97
N ASP A 411 -4.80 20.29 -10.96
CA ASP A 411 -5.57 21.51 -10.76
C ASP A 411 -5.39 22.49 -11.94
N TYR A 412 -4.18 22.57 -12.51
CA TYR A 412 -3.94 23.35 -13.72
C TYR A 412 -4.74 22.83 -14.92
N VAL A 413 -4.72 21.52 -15.16
CA VAL A 413 -5.50 20.89 -16.24
C VAL A 413 -7.00 21.13 -16.03
N VAL A 414 -7.50 20.96 -14.81
CA VAL A 414 -8.90 21.25 -14.45
C VAL A 414 -9.24 22.71 -14.69
N HIS A 415 -8.35 23.65 -14.34
CA HIS A 415 -8.58 25.08 -14.58
C HIS A 415 -8.56 25.45 -16.06
N LYS A 416 -7.67 24.83 -16.85
CA LYS A 416 -7.49 25.13 -18.27
C LYS A 416 -8.60 24.58 -19.16
N TYR A 417 -9.01 23.33 -18.94
CA TYR A 417 -10.03 22.66 -19.76
C TYR A 417 -11.44 22.80 -19.18
N GLY A 418 -11.58 23.14 -17.90
CA GLY A 418 -12.85 23.27 -17.20
C GLY A 418 -13.17 22.04 -16.34
N LYS A 419 -13.86 22.29 -15.21
CA LYS A 419 -14.21 21.26 -14.23
C LYS A 419 -15.11 20.16 -14.79
N ASP A 420 -15.95 20.50 -15.76
CA ASP A 420 -16.91 19.57 -16.36
C ASP A 420 -16.32 18.76 -17.52
N HIS A 421 -15.07 19.04 -17.90
CA HIS A 421 -14.32 18.38 -18.99
C HIS A 421 -13.20 17.48 -18.49
N VAL A 422 -12.90 17.53 -17.18
CA VAL A 422 -11.79 16.79 -16.56
C VAL A 422 -12.29 16.01 -15.35
N ALA A 423 -12.07 14.70 -15.34
CA ALA A 423 -12.39 13.83 -14.21
C ALA A 423 -11.31 12.79 -13.99
N GLN A 424 -11.19 12.36 -12.75
CA GLN A 424 -10.36 11.22 -12.40
C GLN A 424 -11.08 9.91 -12.73
N ILE A 425 -10.33 8.84 -12.93
CA ILE A 425 -10.90 7.53 -13.30
C ILE A 425 -11.28 6.75 -12.05
N VAL A 426 -12.44 6.08 -12.02
CA VAL A 426 -12.77 5.15 -10.92
C VAL A 426 -12.02 3.83 -11.05
N THR A 427 -11.70 3.27 -9.89
CA THR A 427 -11.26 1.90 -9.70
C THR A 427 -12.17 1.21 -8.69
N PHE A 428 -12.37 -0.09 -8.86
CA PHE A 428 -13.12 -0.89 -7.90
C PHE A 428 -12.16 -1.80 -7.16
N GLY A 429 -12.12 -1.67 -5.83
CA GLY A 429 -11.44 -2.64 -4.99
C GLY A 429 -12.26 -3.93 -4.94
N THR A 430 -11.73 -5.03 -5.46
CA THR A 430 -12.41 -6.34 -5.42
C THR A 430 -12.05 -7.14 -4.19
N MET A 431 -12.94 -8.04 -3.76
CA MET A 431 -12.69 -8.93 -2.62
C MET A 431 -11.68 -10.02 -2.99
N ALA A 432 -10.41 -9.79 -2.70
CA ALA A 432 -9.35 -10.80 -2.88
C ALA A 432 -9.59 -12.04 -1.98
N ALA A 433 -9.11 -13.21 -2.40
CA ALA A 433 -9.28 -14.49 -1.72
C ALA A 433 -9.13 -14.43 -0.18
N LYS A 434 -8.01 -13.89 0.31
CA LYS A 434 -7.74 -13.76 1.76
C LYS A 434 -8.72 -12.82 2.47
N ALA A 435 -9.06 -11.71 1.83
CA ALA A 435 -9.99 -10.74 2.38
C ALA A 435 -11.41 -11.31 2.44
N ALA A 436 -11.85 -12.01 1.39
CA ALA A 436 -13.14 -12.69 1.36
C ALA A 436 -13.28 -13.71 2.49
N ILE A 437 -12.25 -14.56 2.72
CA ILE A 437 -12.26 -15.51 3.84
C ILE A 437 -12.38 -14.78 5.20
N ARG A 438 -11.62 -13.70 5.40
CA ARG A 438 -11.66 -12.94 6.66
C ARG A 438 -13.00 -12.24 6.89
N ASP A 439 -13.55 -11.61 5.86
CA ASP A 439 -14.81 -10.88 5.94
C ASP A 439 -16.00 -11.83 6.19
N VAL A 440 -16.05 -12.96 5.48
CA VAL A 440 -17.08 -13.99 5.70
C VAL A 440 -16.95 -14.61 7.08
N GLY A 441 -15.73 -14.93 7.52
CA GLY A 441 -15.50 -15.50 8.84
C GLY A 441 -15.95 -14.57 9.97
N ARG A 442 -15.77 -13.26 9.81
CA ARG A 442 -16.28 -12.25 10.73
C ARG A 442 -17.82 -12.24 10.75
N VAL A 443 -18.47 -12.27 9.59
CA VAL A 443 -19.94 -12.25 9.47
C VAL A 443 -20.58 -13.50 10.05
N LEU A 444 -19.96 -14.67 9.83
CA LEU A 444 -20.36 -15.96 10.42
C LEU A 444 -20.01 -16.08 11.92
N ASN A 445 -19.48 -15.01 12.53
CA ASN A 445 -19.10 -14.96 13.94
C ASN A 445 -18.08 -16.04 14.36
N LEU A 446 -17.17 -16.39 13.45
CA LEU A 446 -16.09 -17.34 13.73
C LEU A 446 -14.92 -16.65 14.46
N PRO A 447 -14.19 -17.36 15.34
CA PRO A 447 -13.04 -16.79 16.03
C PRO A 447 -11.96 -16.29 15.04
N TYR A 448 -11.53 -15.04 15.19
CA TYR A 448 -10.54 -14.40 14.30
C TYR A 448 -9.28 -15.26 14.10
N ASN A 449 -8.77 -15.90 15.15
CA ASN A 449 -7.56 -16.72 15.08
C ASN A 449 -7.75 -17.97 14.19
N GLU A 450 -8.94 -18.56 14.16
CA GLU A 450 -9.25 -19.72 13.30
C GLU A 450 -9.33 -19.26 11.83
N VAL A 451 -10.05 -18.16 11.58
CA VAL A 451 -10.19 -17.58 10.24
C VAL A 451 -8.86 -17.10 9.68
N ASP A 452 -8.02 -16.45 10.49
CA ASP A 452 -6.70 -15.98 10.08
C ASP A 452 -5.75 -17.14 9.76
N ALA A 453 -5.86 -18.26 10.48
CA ALA A 453 -5.10 -19.48 10.15
C ALA A 453 -5.48 -20.03 8.77
N VAL A 454 -6.78 -20.07 8.44
CA VAL A 454 -7.25 -20.48 7.11
C VAL A 454 -6.80 -19.51 6.02
N ALA A 455 -6.95 -18.20 6.25
CA ALA A 455 -6.58 -17.17 5.28
C ALA A 455 -5.06 -17.13 5.00
N LYS A 456 -4.23 -17.48 5.98
CA LYS A 456 -2.76 -17.56 5.79
C LYS A 456 -2.33 -18.68 4.86
N LEU A 457 -3.07 -19.78 4.79
CA LEU A 457 -2.80 -20.91 3.89
C LEU A 457 -3.05 -20.60 2.41
N VAL A 458 -3.65 -19.45 2.07
CA VAL A 458 -3.78 -19.02 0.68
C VAL A 458 -2.45 -18.41 0.22
N PRO A 459 -1.80 -18.90 -0.85
CA PRO A 459 -0.53 -18.34 -1.31
C PRO A 459 -0.67 -16.89 -1.80
N GLN A 460 0.40 -16.10 -1.74
CA GLN A 460 0.43 -14.73 -2.27
C GLN A 460 0.93 -14.71 -3.72
N GLU A 461 0.12 -15.23 -4.65
CA GLU A 461 0.40 -15.13 -6.09
C GLU A 461 -0.53 -14.13 -6.80
N LEU A 462 -0.05 -13.57 -7.91
CA LEU A 462 -0.86 -12.74 -8.80
C LEU A 462 -2.07 -13.51 -9.31
N LYS A 463 -3.28 -12.95 -9.14
CA LYS A 463 -4.56 -13.57 -9.55
C LYS A 463 -4.80 -14.94 -8.88
N MET A 464 -4.38 -15.09 -7.63
CA MET A 464 -4.76 -16.21 -6.77
C MET A 464 -6.28 -16.20 -6.54
N THR A 465 -6.87 -17.38 -6.57
CA THR A 465 -8.29 -17.61 -6.24
C THR A 465 -8.40 -18.69 -5.18
N ILE A 466 -9.52 -18.75 -4.46
CA ILE A 466 -9.75 -19.80 -3.46
C ILE A 466 -9.68 -21.19 -4.11
N ASP A 467 -10.22 -21.36 -5.32
CA ASP A 467 -10.14 -22.62 -6.07
C ASP A 467 -8.69 -23.02 -6.38
N LYS A 468 -7.86 -22.07 -6.84
CA LYS A 468 -6.43 -22.34 -7.08
C LYS A 468 -5.71 -22.68 -5.77
N ALA A 469 -6.01 -21.96 -4.68
CA ALA A 469 -5.43 -22.24 -3.38
C ALA A 469 -5.77 -23.65 -2.88
N LEU A 470 -7.01 -24.11 -3.07
CA LEU A 470 -7.44 -25.47 -2.74
C LEU A 470 -6.72 -26.55 -3.56
N HIS A 471 -6.32 -26.23 -4.79
CA HIS A 471 -5.52 -27.13 -5.63
C HIS A 471 -4.03 -27.16 -5.25
N LEU A 472 -3.47 -26.00 -4.89
CA LEU A 472 -2.06 -25.85 -4.55
C LEU A 472 -1.74 -26.35 -3.13
N MET A 473 -2.66 -26.15 -2.18
CA MET A 473 -2.43 -26.41 -0.75
C MET A 473 -3.27 -27.56 -0.22
N PRO A 474 -2.70 -28.78 -0.06
CA PRO A 474 -3.42 -29.94 0.47
C PRO A 474 -3.98 -29.71 1.89
N GLN A 475 -3.25 -28.96 2.73
CA GLN A 475 -3.67 -28.65 4.11
C GLN A 475 -5.00 -27.88 4.15
N LEU A 476 -5.19 -26.89 3.27
CA LEU A 476 -6.42 -26.12 3.18
C LEU A 476 -7.60 -27.03 2.78
N ARG A 477 -7.35 -27.94 1.83
CA ARG A 477 -8.34 -28.92 1.38
C ARG A 477 -8.75 -29.89 2.49
N GLU A 478 -7.80 -30.37 3.29
CA GLU A 478 -8.09 -31.24 4.44
C GLU A 478 -8.93 -30.52 5.50
N MET A 479 -8.67 -29.24 5.79
CA MET A 479 -9.47 -28.46 6.74
C MET A 479 -10.93 -28.34 6.28
N VAL A 480 -11.17 -28.06 5.00
CA VAL A 480 -12.52 -27.99 4.40
C VAL A 480 -13.25 -29.33 4.42
N GLN A 481 -12.51 -30.44 4.30
CA GLN A 481 -13.10 -31.78 4.35
C GLN A 481 -13.47 -32.20 5.77
N ASN A 482 -12.68 -31.80 6.78
CA ASN A 482 -12.81 -32.26 8.14
C ASN A 482 -13.67 -31.38 9.06
N ASP A 483 -13.79 -30.07 8.80
CA ASP A 483 -14.61 -29.14 9.59
C ASP A 483 -15.70 -28.51 8.72
N GLU A 484 -16.97 -28.77 9.08
CA GLU A 484 -18.15 -28.28 8.38
C GLU A 484 -18.26 -26.74 8.41
N ARG A 485 -17.83 -26.09 9.50
CA ARG A 485 -17.84 -24.62 9.62
C ARG A 485 -16.82 -23.98 8.67
N ILE A 486 -15.65 -24.61 8.52
CA ILE A 486 -14.62 -24.17 7.57
C ILE A 486 -15.12 -24.38 6.13
N ARG A 487 -15.87 -25.45 5.87
CA ARG A 487 -16.50 -25.68 4.56
C ARG A 487 -17.50 -24.59 4.21
N GLU A 488 -18.42 -24.26 5.12
CA GLU A 488 -19.38 -23.18 4.92
C GLU A 488 -18.68 -21.83 4.70
N LEU A 489 -17.66 -21.52 5.51
CA LEU A 489 -16.82 -20.34 5.35
C LEU A 489 -16.22 -20.24 3.94
N ILE A 490 -15.60 -21.32 3.46
CA ILE A 490 -14.93 -21.35 2.16
C ILE A 490 -15.94 -21.30 1.01
N ASP A 491 -17.06 -22.03 1.10
CA ASP A 491 -18.07 -22.04 0.05
C ASP A 491 -18.74 -20.66 -0.11
N MET A 492 -19.02 -19.97 1.00
CA MET A 492 -19.52 -18.59 0.95
C MET A 492 -18.45 -17.60 0.47
N ALA A 493 -17.20 -17.74 0.93
CA ALA A 493 -16.11 -16.90 0.46
C ALA A 493 -15.84 -17.06 -1.05
N ARG A 494 -16.01 -18.27 -1.62
CA ARG A 494 -15.90 -18.52 -3.07
C ARG A 494 -16.96 -17.77 -3.87
N LYS A 495 -18.19 -17.68 -3.35
CA LYS A 495 -19.27 -16.91 -4.00
C LYS A 495 -19.03 -15.40 -3.97
N LEU A 496 -18.33 -14.89 -2.95
CA LEU A 496 -18.05 -13.46 -2.76
C LEU A 496 -16.70 -13.03 -3.36
N GLU A 497 -15.78 -13.97 -3.59
CA GLU A 497 -14.44 -13.69 -4.14
C GLU A 497 -14.52 -12.98 -5.49
N GLY A 498 -13.85 -11.83 -5.61
CA GLY A 498 -13.80 -11.04 -6.84
C GLY A 498 -14.94 -10.06 -7.02
N MET A 499 -15.96 -10.05 -6.15
CA MET A 499 -17.00 -9.02 -6.16
C MET A 499 -16.41 -7.64 -5.85
N PRO A 500 -16.93 -6.56 -6.47
CA PRO A 500 -16.51 -5.20 -6.15
C PRO A 500 -17.01 -4.82 -4.75
N ARG A 501 -16.12 -4.24 -3.93
CA ARG A 501 -16.42 -3.91 -2.52
C ARG A 501 -16.73 -2.43 -2.34
N HIS A 502 -15.92 -1.57 -2.94
CA HIS A 502 -16.02 -0.12 -2.84
C HIS A 502 -15.43 0.51 -4.11
N SER A 503 -15.92 1.70 -4.45
CA SER A 503 -15.28 2.55 -5.46
C SER A 503 -14.13 3.33 -4.82
N SER A 504 -13.07 3.53 -5.59
CA SER A 504 -11.88 4.31 -5.23
C SER A 504 -11.41 5.09 -6.44
N ILE A 505 -10.61 6.12 -6.23
CA ILE A 505 -10.03 6.91 -7.31
C ILE A 505 -8.78 6.19 -7.84
N HIS A 506 -8.66 6.06 -9.17
CA HIS A 506 -7.43 5.59 -9.80
C HIS A 506 -6.27 6.50 -9.39
N ALA A 507 -5.19 5.90 -8.91
CA ALA A 507 -4.09 6.67 -8.32
C ALA A 507 -3.47 7.70 -9.28
N ALA A 508 -3.59 7.53 -10.60
CA ALA A 508 -2.96 8.37 -11.61
C ALA A 508 -3.90 8.85 -12.74
N GLY A 509 -5.07 8.25 -12.90
CA GLY A 509 -5.79 8.30 -14.18
C GLY A 509 -6.71 9.50 -14.26
N VAL A 510 -6.55 10.31 -15.30
CA VAL A 510 -7.38 11.48 -15.61
C VAL A 510 -7.90 11.35 -17.03
N VAL A 511 -9.15 11.73 -17.26
CA VAL A 511 -9.78 11.85 -18.58
C VAL A 511 -10.00 13.31 -18.90
N ILE A 512 -9.73 13.68 -20.15
CA ILE A 512 -9.95 15.03 -20.67
C ILE A 512 -10.80 14.91 -21.94
N THR A 513 -11.91 15.65 -22.02
CA THR A 513 -12.82 15.64 -23.18
C THR A 513 -13.04 17.02 -23.75
N GLN A 514 -13.43 17.08 -25.04
CA GLN A 514 -13.78 18.33 -25.70
C GLN A 514 -15.14 18.88 -25.21
N ASN A 515 -16.16 18.03 -25.11
CA ASN A 515 -17.46 18.37 -24.52
C ASN A 515 -17.49 17.97 -23.04
N GLU A 516 -18.59 18.30 -22.35
CA GLU A 516 -18.80 17.89 -20.96
C GLU A 516 -18.68 16.36 -20.83
N LEU A 517 -18.00 15.90 -19.79
CA LEU A 517 -17.79 14.47 -19.56
C LEU A 517 -19.11 13.72 -19.39
N SER A 518 -20.11 14.37 -18.80
CA SER A 518 -21.46 13.83 -18.63
C SER A 518 -22.26 13.75 -19.94
N ASP A 519 -21.69 14.11 -21.09
CA ASP A 519 -22.26 13.76 -22.40
C ASP A 519 -21.84 12.34 -22.86
N TYR A 520 -20.76 11.81 -22.29
CA TYR A 520 -20.16 10.53 -22.66
C TYR A 520 -20.30 9.47 -21.56
N VAL A 521 -20.05 9.84 -20.30
CA VAL A 521 -19.91 8.91 -19.19
C VAL A 521 -20.53 9.44 -17.89
N PRO A 522 -21.10 8.57 -17.05
CA PRO A 522 -21.61 8.96 -15.74
C PRO A 522 -20.48 9.36 -14.81
N LEU A 523 -20.76 10.39 -13.99
CA LEU A 523 -19.82 10.93 -13.02
C LEU A 523 -20.30 10.67 -11.60
N GLN A 524 -19.35 10.69 -10.68
CA GLN A 524 -19.56 10.71 -9.24
C GLN A 524 -18.59 11.71 -8.59
N LYS A 525 -18.82 12.04 -7.32
CA LYS A 525 -18.01 13.01 -6.59
C LYS A 525 -17.29 12.35 -5.43
N SER A 526 -15.99 12.58 -5.31
CA SER A 526 -15.16 12.12 -4.19
C SER A 526 -14.26 13.27 -3.75
N ASP A 527 -14.36 13.72 -2.50
CA ASP A 527 -13.58 14.84 -1.94
C ASP A 527 -13.54 16.08 -2.85
N GLU A 528 -14.71 16.49 -3.36
CA GLU A 528 -14.90 17.60 -4.31
C GLU A 528 -14.39 17.38 -5.75
N LEU A 529 -13.71 16.27 -6.02
CA LEU A 529 -13.24 15.91 -7.35
C LEU A 529 -14.29 15.11 -8.12
N ALA A 530 -14.42 15.42 -9.41
CA ALA A 530 -15.20 14.61 -10.34
C ALA A 530 -14.46 13.32 -10.65
N VAL A 531 -15.16 12.20 -10.57
CA VAL A 531 -14.65 10.85 -10.85
C VAL A 531 -15.59 10.18 -11.82
N THR A 532 -15.09 9.49 -12.83
CA THR A 532 -15.92 8.69 -13.74
C THR A 532 -16.58 7.53 -12.99
N GLN A 533 -17.69 7.01 -13.50
CA GLN A 533 -18.29 5.77 -13.01
C GLN A 533 -17.78 4.54 -13.79
N TYR A 534 -17.08 4.75 -14.90
CA TYR A 534 -16.47 3.69 -15.70
C TYR A 534 -14.98 3.57 -15.43
N THR A 535 -14.52 2.33 -15.41
CA THR A 535 -13.10 1.98 -15.23
C THR A 535 -12.26 2.38 -16.44
N MET A 536 -10.95 2.44 -16.23
CA MET A 536 -9.95 2.80 -17.24
C MET A 536 -10.13 2.04 -18.57
N THR A 537 -10.33 0.73 -18.52
CA THR A 537 -10.49 -0.11 -19.72
C THR A 537 -11.75 0.23 -20.50
N THR A 538 -12.83 0.52 -19.78
CA THR A 538 -14.13 0.86 -20.38
C THR A 538 -14.08 2.22 -21.05
N LEU A 539 -13.40 3.20 -20.44
CA LEU A 539 -13.19 4.53 -21.02
C LEU A 539 -12.35 4.47 -22.31
N GLU A 540 -11.30 3.66 -22.32
CA GLU A 540 -10.46 3.45 -23.51
C GLU A 540 -11.25 2.80 -24.66
N GLU A 541 -12.09 1.81 -24.36
CA GLU A 541 -12.96 1.16 -25.35
C GLU A 541 -14.01 2.13 -25.92
N LEU A 542 -14.51 3.07 -25.12
CA LEU A 542 -15.38 4.17 -25.55
C LEU A 542 -14.62 5.28 -26.30
N GLY A 543 -13.30 5.17 -26.45
CA GLY A 543 -12.47 6.09 -27.22
C GLY A 543 -12.18 7.43 -26.54
N LEU A 544 -12.38 7.51 -25.23
CA LEU A 544 -12.00 8.67 -24.42
C LEU A 544 -10.50 8.67 -24.14
N LEU A 545 -9.89 9.86 -24.23
CA LEU A 545 -8.48 10.01 -23.96
C LEU A 545 -8.19 9.91 -22.46
N LYS A 546 -7.35 8.93 -22.09
CA LYS A 546 -6.78 8.84 -20.75
C LYS A 546 -5.39 9.47 -20.69
N MET A 547 -5.06 10.00 -19.52
CA MET A 547 -3.71 10.44 -19.17
C MET A 547 -3.39 9.96 -17.75
N ASP A 548 -2.24 9.33 -17.58
CA ASP A 548 -1.78 8.88 -16.27
C ASP A 548 -0.76 9.88 -15.70
N PHE A 549 -1.18 10.61 -14.66
CA PHE A 549 -0.36 11.47 -13.82
C PHE A 549 0.17 10.64 -12.65
N LEU A 550 1.32 9.99 -12.82
CA LEU A 550 1.88 9.14 -11.77
C LEU A 550 2.64 9.98 -10.74
N GLY A 551 2.57 9.58 -9.47
CA GLY A 551 3.40 10.14 -8.41
C GLY A 551 4.62 9.26 -8.16
N LEU A 552 5.81 9.73 -8.53
CA LEU A 552 7.06 9.01 -8.31
C LEU A 552 7.83 9.61 -7.12
N ARG A 553 7.94 8.83 -6.04
CA ARG A 553 8.64 9.24 -4.81
C ARG A 553 10.07 9.69 -5.07
N ASN A 554 10.80 9.02 -5.97
CA ASN A 554 12.20 9.34 -6.25
C ASN A 554 12.40 10.73 -6.87
N LEU A 555 11.44 11.26 -7.62
CA LEU A 555 11.51 12.65 -8.12
C LEU A 555 11.41 13.65 -6.95
N THR A 556 10.64 13.30 -5.92
CA THR A 556 10.55 14.11 -4.69
C THR A 556 11.87 14.05 -3.91
N ILE A 557 12.49 12.87 -3.82
CA ILE A 557 13.80 12.70 -3.17
C ILE A 557 14.87 13.52 -3.88
N ILE A 558 14.90 13.47 -5.22
CA ILE A 558 15.84 14.24 -6.03
C ILE A 558 15.66 15.74 -5.76
N GLN A 559 14.44 16.27 -5.85
CA GLN A 559 14.16 17.68 -5.59
C GLN A 559 14.57 18.10 -4.17
N LEU A 560 14.21 17.31 -3.15
CA LEU A 560 14.60 17.61 -1.76
C LEU A 560 16.12 17.63 -1.59
N ALA A 561 16.85 16.73 -2.25
CA ALA A 561 18.31 16.73 -2.22
C ALA A 561 18.87 17.98 -2.91
N GLU A 562 18.34 18.37 -4.07
CA GLU A 562 18.75 19.60 -4.77
C GLU A 562 18.46 20.86 -3.96
N ASP A 563 17.29 20.96 -3.33
CA ASP A 563 16.92 22.07 -2.46
C ASP A 563 17.92 22.21 -1.29
N MET A 564 18.31 21.09 -0.68
CA MET A 564 19.33 21.07 0.38
C MET A 564 20.73 21.42 -0.14
N ILE A 565 21.10 21.01 -1.36
CA ILE A 565 22.39 21.36 -1.98
C ILE A 565 22.45 22.85 -2.31
N ASN A 566 21.32 23.45 -2.69
CA ASN A 566 21.20 24.83 -3.13
C ASN A 566 20.85 25.81 -2.00
N ALA A 567 20.58 25.33 -0.79
CA ALA A 567 20.16 26.15 0.36
C ALA A 567 21.12 27.32 0.64
N ASP A 568 22.43 27.07 0.54
CA ASP A 568 23.49 28.05 0.81
C ASP A 568 24.14 28.62 -0.47
N ARG A 569 23.64 28.27 -1.66
CA ARG A 569 24.21 28.70 -2.95
C ARG A 569 23.54 29.98 -3.46
N ALA A 570 24.34 30.84 -4.10
CA ALA A 570 23.81 32.01 -4.80
C ALA A 570 22.93 31.57 -5.99
N PRO A 571 21.91 32.36 -6.39
CA PRO A 571 21.01 32.01 -7.50
C PRO A 571 21.72 31.67 -8.82
N ASP A 572 22.85 32.31 -9.11
CA ASP A 572 23.61 32.14 -10.35
C ASP A 572 24.56 30.91 -10.35
N ASP A 573 24.69 30.20 -9.22
CA ASP A 573 25.57 29.03 -9.04
C ASP A 573 24.80 27.81 -8.48
N ARG A 574 23.51 27.74 -8.80
CA ARG A 574 22.64 26.63 -8.37
C ARG A 574 22.99 25.35 -9.11
N PHE A 575 23.07 24.26 -8.37
CA PHE A 575 23.19 22.91 -8.89
C PHE A 575 21.86 22.44 -9.47
N SER A 576 21.92 21.80 -10.64
CA SER A 576 20.80 21.10 -11.28
C SER A 576 21.23 19.70 -11.70
N ILE A 577 20.53 18.68 -11.22
CA ILE A 577 20.72 17.28 -11.56
C ILE A 577 20.33 16.99 -13.01
N GLU A 578 19.49 17.83 -13.62
CA GLU A 578 19.07 17.67 -15.00
C GLU A 578 20.20 17.97 -15.99
N GLU A 579 21.16 18.80 -15.60
CA GLU A 579 22.32 19.19 -16.39
C GLU A 579 23.51 18.21 -16.27
N VAL A 580 23.43 17.27 -15.34
CA VAL A 580 24.48 16.27 -15.11
C VAL A 580 24.48 15.21 -16.22
N GLY A 581 25.63 15.06 -16.89
CA GLY A 581 25.87 14.02 -17.89
C GLY A 581 26.00 12.61 -17.28
N PHE A 582 25.97 11.58 -18.13
CA PHE A 582 25.95 10.17 -17.71
C PHE A 582 27.32 9.48 -17.68
N ASP A 583 28.41 10.23 -17.78
CA ASP A 583 29.76 9.68 -18.02
C ASP A 583 30.68 9.72 -16.77
N ASP A 584 30.12 9.98 -15.57
CA ASP A 584 30.89 10.04 -14.32
C ASP A 584 31.38 8.66 -13.84
N GLU A 585 32.70 8.45 -13.85
CA GLU A 585 33.34 7.19 -13.45
C GLU A 585 33.11 6.83 -11.97
N ALA A 586 33.07 7.82 -11.06
CA ALA A 586 32.94 7.56 -9.63
C ALA A 586 31.56 6.95 -9.29
N VAL A 587 30.52 7.35 -10.04
CA VAL A 587 29.19 6.76 -9.92
C VAL A 587 29.21 5.28 -10.31
N TYR A 588 29.87 4.94 -11.42
CA TYR A 588 29.98 3.57 -11.90
C TYR A 588 30.83 2.69 -10.98
N ASP A 589 31.88 3.24 -10.37
CA ASP A 589 32.69 2.56 -9.35
C ASP A 589 31.86 2.26 -8.10
N MET A 590 31.05 3.22 -7.63
CA MET A 590 30.14 3.02 -6.52
C MET A 590 29.14 1.90 -6.82
N LEU A 591 28.50 1.92 -8.00
CA LEU A 591 27.58 0.85 -8.44
C LEU A 591 28.29 -0.51 -8.54
N SER A 592 29.50 -0.54 -9.10
CA SER A 592 30.33 -1.75 -9.23
C SER A 592 30.78 -2.32 -7.89
N SER A 593 30.87 -1.49 -6.85
CA SER A 593 31.17 -1.93 -5.49
C SER A 593 29.93 -2.44 -4.72
N GLY A 594 28.73 -2.38 -5.32
CA GLY A 594 27.49 -2.84 -4.71
C GLY A 594 26.91 -1.87 -3.68
N GLN A 595 27.39 -0.62 -3.61
CA GLN A 595 26.92 0.42 -2.69
C GLN A 595 25.62 1.09 -3.16
N THR A 596 24.60 0.28 -3.49
CA THR A 596 23.35 0.75 -4.12
C THR A 596 22.16 0.83 -3.17
N ASN A 597 22.37 0.68 -1.86
CA ASN A 597 21.31 0.92 -0.87
C ASN A 597 20.74 2.33 -1.04
N GLY A 598 19.42 2.44 -1.21
CA GLY A 598 18.74 3.70 -1.49
C GLY A 598 18.70 4.13 -2.96
N VAL A 599 19.46 3.49 -3.86
CA VAL A 599 19.46 3.84 -5.30
C VAL A 599 18.25 3.24 -6.00
N PHE A 600 17.54 4.05 -6.79
CA PHE A 600 16.28 3.66 -7.42
C PHE A 600 16.44 2.42 -8.33
N GLN A 601 15.54 1.44 -8.16
CA GLN A 601 15.51 0.12 -8.83
C GLN A 601 16.72 -0.80 -8.59
N LEU A 602 17.78 -0.33 -7.94
CA LEU A 602 19.06 -1.05 -7.82
C LEU A 602 19.36 -1.54 -6.38
N GLU A 603 18.38 -1.52 -5.47
CA GLU A 603 18.58 -1.75 -4.03
C GLU A 603 18.60 -3.24 -3.59
N SER A 604 17.94 -4.13 -4.33
CA SER A 604 17.78 -5.54 -3.88
C SER A 604 19.12 -6.28 -3.79
N GLY A 605 19.21 -7.29 -2.91
CA GLY A 605 20.45 -8.04 -2.68
C GLY A 605 20.91 -8.76 -3.94
N GLY A 606 20.01 -9.47 -4.63
CA GLY A 606 20.34 -10.09 -5.91
C GLY A 606 20.78 -9.09 -6.98
N MET A 607 20.18 -7.90 -7.04
CA MET A 607 20.57 -6.86 -8.00
C MET A 607 21.98 -6.33 -7.73
N ARG A 608 22.33 -6.14 -6.44
CA ARG A 608 23.69 -5.77 -6.02
C ARG A 608 24.73 -6.81 -6.45
N ASN A 609 24.41 -8.09 -6.32
CA ASN A 609 25.30 -9.16 -6.79
C ASN A 609 25.51 -9.11 -8.31
N VAL A 610 24.44 -8.86 -9.08
CA VAL A 610 24.56 -8.68 -10.53
C VAL A 610 25.42 -7.47 -10.87
N LEU A 611 25.23 -6.33 -10.20
CA LEU A 611 26.03 -5.12 -10.42
C LEU A 611 27.51 -5.32 -10.10
N THR A 612 27.84 -6.00 -8.99
CA THR A 612 29.24 -6.28 -8.61
C THR A 612 29.93 -7.25 -9.56
N GLY A 613 29.19 -8.23 -10.11
CA GLY A 613 29.70 -9.14 -11.15
C GLY A 613 29.81 -8.49 -12.53
N MET A 614 28.83 -7.67 -12.90
CA MET A 614 28.74 -7.01 -14.20
C MET A 614 29.68 -5.79 -14.32
N ARG A 615 29.97 -5.11 -13.21
CA ARG A 615 30.78 -3.89 -13.12
C ARG A 615 30.36 -2.86 -14.18
N PRO A 616 29.20 -2.19 -14.02
CA PRO A 616 28.73 -1.20 -14.99
C PRO A 616 29.79 -0.11 -15.21
N ARG A 617 29.96 0.34 -16.47
CA ARG A 617 30.92 1.39 -16.86
C ARG A 617 30.28 2.52 -17.68
N ASN A 618 29.04 2.36 -18.09
CA ASN A 618 28.32 3.32 -18.91
C ASN A 618 26.81 3.23 -18.65
N PHE A 619 26.05 4.14 -19.25
CA PHE A 619 24.62 4.23 -19.01
C PHE A 619 23.84 3.02 -19.55
N GLU A 620 24.25 2.45 -20.69
CA GLU A 620 23.61 1.26 -21.29
C GLU A 620 23.68 0.03 -20.38
N ASP A 621 24.73 -0.08 -19.57
CA ASP A 621 24.83 -1.14 -18.55
C ASP A 621 23.69 -1.04 -17.52
N ILE A 622 23.28 0.16 -17.12
CA ILE A 622 22.17 0.37 -16.17
C ILE A 622 20.85 -0.03 -16.83
N ILE A 623 20.64 0.35 -18.09
CA ILE A 623 19.46 -0.03 -18.89
C ILE A 623 19.33 -1.55 -18.97
N ALA A 624 20.45 -2.23 -19.25
CA ALA A 624 20.49 -3.69 -19.38
C ALA A 624 20.19 -4.39 -18.05
N VAL A 625 20.80 -3.94 -16.95
CA VAL A 625 20.58 -4.54 -15.62
C VAL A 625 19.11 -4.44 -15.17
N ILE A 626 18.48 -3.28 -15.35
CA ILE A 626 17.06 -3.06 -15.05
C ILE A 626 16.16 -3.99 -15.89
N SER A 627 16.59 -4.31 -17.11
CA SER A 627 15.85 -5.17 -18.04
C SER A 627 16.03 -6.66 -17.74
N LEU A 628 17.24 -7.08 -17.37
CA LEU A 628 17.62 -8.49 -17.19
C LEU A 628 17.22 -9.07 -15.83
N PHE A 629 17.21 -8.27 -14.76
CA PHE A 629 16.97 -8.76 -13.39
C PHE A 629 15.47 -9.02 -13.11
N ARG A 630 14.91 -10.03 -13.78
CA ARG A 630 13.51 -10.47 -13.65
C ARG A 630 13.39 -12.00 -13.75
N PRO A 631 12.36 -12.63 -13.17
CA PRO A 631 12.12 -14.07 -13.36
C PRO A 631 11.99 -14.43 -14.85
N GLY A 632 12.83 -15.34 -15.33
CA GLY A 632 12.96 -15.71 -16.75
C GLY A 632 14.30 -15.27 -17.38
N PRO A 633 14.51 -13.98 -17.66
CA PRO A 633 15.75 -13.48 -18.26
C PRO A 633 16.97 -13.54 -17.32
N MET A 634 16.76 -13.79 -16.02
CA MET A 634 17.85 -14.02 -15.06
C MET A 634 18.83 -15.12 -15.49
N ASP A 635 18.37 -16.17 -16.19
CA ASP A 635 19.22 -17.25 -16.69
C ASP A 635 20.25 -16.75 -17.73
N ALA A 636 19.98 -15.62 -18.39
CA ALA A 636 20.87 -15.02 -19.37
C ALA A 636 21.92 -14.09 -18.75
N ILE A 637 21.78 -13.70 -17.48
CA ILE A 637 22.71 -12.79 -16.78
C ILE A 637 24.14 -13.34 -16.76
N PRO A 638 24.40 -14.62 -16.42
CA PRO A 638 25.76 -15.17 -16.44
C PRO A 638 26.43 -15.05 -17.81
N LYS A 639 25.70 -15.36 -18.89
CA LYS A 639 26.20 -15.24 -20.27
C LYS A 639 26.49 -13.79 -20.64
N TYR A 640 25.62 -12.86 -20.25
CA TYR A 640 25.83 -11.43 -20.46
C TYR A 640 27.09 -10.94 -19.75
N ILE A 641 27.28 -11.29 -18.46
CA ILE A 641 28.45 -10.92 -17.67
C ILE A 641 29.74 -11.52 -18.25
N GLU A 642 29.72 -12.79 -18.65
CA GLU A 642 30.88 -13.44 -19.26
C GLU A 642 31.27 -12.75 -20.56
N ASN A 643 30.31 -12.52 -21.46
CA ASN A 643 30.55 -11.87 -22.75
C ASN A 643 31.01 -10.42 -22.60
N LYS A 644 30.53 -9.70 -21.59
CA LYS A 644 30.98 -8.35 -21.27
C LYS A 644 32.43 -8.32 -20.78
N ASN A 645 32.78 -9.23 -19.88
CA ASN A 645 34.15 -9.32 -19.33
C ASN A 645 35.14 -9.88 -20.36
N HIS A 646 34.65 -10.64 -21.35
CA HIS A 646 35.42 -11.25 -22.43
C HIS A 646 34.79 -10.94 -23.81
N PRO A 647 34.91 -9.69 -24.31
CA PRO A 647 34.31 -9.30 -25.59
C PRO A 647 34.76 -10.16 -26.79
N GLU A 648 35.94 -10.77 -26.70
CA GLU A 648 36.48 -11.70 -27.70
C GLU A 648 35.69 -13.01 -27.85
N ARG A 649 34.86 -13.36 -26.86
CA ARG A 649 34.03 -14.57 -26.86
C ARG A 649 32.64 -14.36 -27.45
N VAL A 650 32.27 -13.12 -27.76
CA VAL A 650 30.97 -12.81 -28.35
C VAL A 650 30.87 -13.45 -29.74
N THR A 651 29.94 -14.40 -29.89
CA THR A 651 29.71 -15.11 -31.15
C THR A 651 28.32 -14.78 -31.69
N TYR A 652 28.27 -14.38 -32.96
CA TYR A 652 27.03 -14.08 -33.66
C TYR A 652 26.70 -15.20 -34.65
N LYS A 653 25.45 -15.68 -34.66
CA LYS A 653 25.01 -16.74 -35.60
C LYS A 653 25.04 -16.28 -37.07
N THR A 654 24.94 -14.98 -37.31
CA THR A 654 25.13 -14.35 -38.62
C THR A 654 25.75 -12.95 -38.44
N PRO A 655 26.61 -12.48 -39.35
CA PRO A 655 27.16 -11.12 -39.29
C PRO A 655 26.11 -10.01 -39.21
N LEU A 656 24.91 -10.25 -39.76
CA LEU A 656 23.81 -9.28 -39.77
C LEU A 656 23.25 -8.95 -38.38
N LEU A 657 23.53 -9.78 -37.37
CA LEU A 657 23.08 -9.54 -35.99
C LEU A 657 24.00 -8.62 -35.20
N LYS A 658 25.23 -8.39 -35.69
CA LYS A 658 26.26 -7.67 -34.93
C LYS A 658 25.78 -6.27 -34.56
N ASP A 659 25.35 -5.47 -35.53
CA ASP A 659 24.94 -4.09 -35.32
C ASP A 659 23.74 -3.93 -34.35
N ILE A 660 22.96 -5.00 -34.13
CA ILE A 660 21.77 -5.00 -33.27
C ILE A 660 22.11 -5.44 -31.85
N LEU A 661 22.99 -6.44 -31.71
CA LEU A 661 23.27 -7.12 -30.44
C LEU A 661 24.61 -6.74 -29.80
N ASP A 662 25.42 -5.90 -30.46
CA ASP A 662 26.72 -5.45 -29.93
C ASP A 662 26.58 -4.73 -28.58
N VAL A 663 25.59 -3.86 -28.48
CA VAL A 663 25.24 -3.12 -27.24
C VAL A 663 24.80 -4.03 -26.09
N THR A 664 24.46 -5.29 -26.36
CA THR A 664 24.08 -6.30 -25.36
C THR A 664 24.97 -7.54 -25.39
N TYR A 665 26.19 -7.40 -25.93
CA TYR A 665 27.21 -8.45 -25.96
C TYR A 665 26.70 -9.78 -26.57
N GLY A 666 25.87 -9.70 -27.60
CA GLY A 666 25.32 -10.86 -28.32
C GLY A 666 24.08 -11.50 -27.68
N CYS A 667 23.52 -10.92 -26.62
CA CYS A 667 22.29 -11.40 -25.97
C CYS A 667 21.06 -10.62 -26.45
N ILE A 668 19.93 -11.29 -26.69
CA ILE A 668 18.65 -10.64 -26.98
C ILE A 668 18.01 -10.23 -25.65
N VAL A 669 17.88 -8.92 -25.41
CA VAL A 669 17.34 -8.36 -24.16
C VAL A 669 16.07 -7.54 -24.42
N TYR A 670 16.07 -6.76 -25.50
CA TYR A 670 15.04 -5.76 -25.75
C TYR A 670 14.02 -6.16 -26.82
N GLN A 671 12.80 -5.64 -26.70
CA GLN A 671 11.76 -5.78 -27.72
C GLN A 671 12.15 -5.09 -29.03
N GLU A 672 12.80 -3.94 -28.93
CA GLU A 672 13.33 -3.16 -30.05
C GLU A 672 14.37 -3.97 -30.85
N GLN A 673 15.19 -4.79 -30.18
CA GLN A 673 16.13 -5.70 -30.84
C GLN A 673 15.39 -6.78 -31.63
N VAL A 674 14.33 -7.39 -31.07
CA VAL A 674 13.50 -8.37 -31.80
C VAL A 674 12.92 -7.75 -33.06
N MET A 675 12.39 -6.52 -32.97
CA MET A 675 11.88 -5.77 -34.12
C MET A 675 12.97 -5.52 -35.16
N GLN A 676 14.16 -5.08 -34.74
CA GLN A 676 15.29 -4.86 -35.66
C GLN A 676 15.75 -6.17 -36.33
N ILE A 677 15.77 -7.30 -35.62
CA ILE A 677 16.16 -8.60 -36.17
C ILE A 677 15.19 -9.03 -37.28
N VAL A 678 13.88 -9.02 -37.03
CA VAL A 678 12.90 -9.45 -38.05
C VAL A 678 12.89 -8.54 -39.26
N ARG A 679 13.20 -7.25 -39.08
CA ARG A 679 13.35 -6.31 -40.20
C ARG A 679 14.64 -6.56 -40.99
N LYS A 680 15.79 -6.62 -40.33
CA LYS A 680 17.09 -6.78 -40.99
C LYS A 680 17.24 -8.14 -41.67
N LEU A 681 16.79 -9.21 -41.01
CA LEU A 681 16.89 -10.57 -41.55
C LEU A 681 15.69 -10.92 -42.42
N GLY A 682 14.46 -10.64 -41.97
CA GLY A 682 13.24 -11.03 -42.69
C GLY A 682 12.74 -10.01 -43.72
N GLY A 683 13.23 -8.78 -43.72
CA GLY A 683 12.74 -7.70 -44.58
C GLY A 683 11.36 -7.18 -44.17
N TYR A 684 11.01 -7.25 -42.89
CA TYR A 684 9.71 -6.83 -42.37
C TYR A 684 9.56 -5.30 -42.38
N SER A 685 8.32 -4.82 -42.51
CA SER A 685 7.97 -3.45 -42.17
C SER A 685 8.03 -3.23 -40.64
N TYR A 686 8.03 -1.97 -40.19
CA TYR A 686 7.91 -1.68 -38.76
C TYR A 686 6.57 -2.13 -38.21
N GLY A 687 5.49 -1.99 -38.99
CA GLY A 687 4.15 -2.47 -38.64
C GLY A 687 4.13 -3.95 -38.30
N ARG A 688 4.67 -4.77 -39.21
CA ARG A 688 4.72 -6.21 -39.05
C ARG A 688 5.68 -6.65 -37.95
N ALA A 689 6.79 -5.94 -37.77
CA ALA A 689 7.73 -6.23 -36.68
C ALA A 689 7.08 -6.09 -35.28
N ASP A 690 6.26 -5.06 -35.07
CA ASP A 690 5.48 -4.93 -33.82
C ASP A 690 4.43 -6.04 -33.67
N LEU A 691 3.83 -6.50 -34.77
CA LEU A 691 2.89 -7.63 -34.76
C LEU A 691 3.57 -8.92 -34.27
N VAL A 692 4.77 -9.24 -34.78
CA VAL A 692 5.55 -10.41 -34.34
C VAL A 692 5.85 -10.33 -32.85
N ARG A 693 6.33 -9.16 -32.38
CA ARG A 693 6.60 -8.92 -30.96
C ARG A 693 5.36 -9.17 -30.09
N ARG A 694 4.18 -8.67 -30.48
CA ARG A 694 2.92 -8.87 -29.74
C ARG A 694 2.48 -10.33 -29.73
N ALA A 695 2.60 -11.01 -30.87
CA ALA A 695 2.24 -12.43 -30.99
C ALA A 695 3.09 -13.29 -30.05
N MET A 696 4.39 -13.00 -29.98
CA MET A 696 5.32 -13.64 -29.05
C MET A 696 4.98 -13.32 -27.59
N SER A 697 4.70 -12.06 -27.25
CA SER A 697 4.32 -11.66 -25.87
C SER A 697 3.02 -12.34 -25.40
N LYS A 698 2.06 -12.57 -26.30
CA LYS A 698 0.74 -13.18 -25.99
C LYS A 698 0.71 -14.71 -26.17
N LYS A 699 1.83 -15.36 -26.49
CA LYS A 699 1.95 -16.82 -26.72
C LYS A 699 0.88 -17.39 -27.68
N LYS A 700 0.58 -16.67 -28.77
CA LYS A 700 -0.37 -17.14 -29.79
C LYS A 700 0.29 -18.14 -30.72
N LEU A 701 0.23 -19.43 -30.36
CA LEU A 701 0.91 -20.53 -31.08
C LEU A 701 0.62 -20.52 -32.59
N ASP A 702 -0.64 -20.37 -32.98
CA ASP A 702 -1.05 -20.40 -34.39
C ASP A 702 -0.44 -19.26 -35.22
N VAL A 703 -0.39 -18.05 -34.63
CA VAL A 703 0.19 -16.87 -35.28
C VAL A 703 1.72 -16.98 -35.34
N MET A 704 2.34 -17.52 -34.30
CA MET A 704 3.79 -17.71 -34.26
C MET A 704 4.29 -18.69 -35.32
N GLU A 705 3.56 -19.78 -35.56
CA GLU A 705 3.93 -20.77 -36.57
C GLU A 705 3.80 -20.20 -37.99
N GLN A 706 2.77 -19.38 -38.23
CA GLN A 706 2.62 -18.65 -39.49
C GLN A 706 3.75 -17.64 -39.69
N GLU A 707 4.07 -16.83 -38.67
CA GLU A 707 5.15 -15.85 -38.77
C GLU A 707 6.53 -16.49 -38.85
N ARG A 708 6.75 -17.69 -38.30
CA ARG A 708 7.99 -18.47 -38.51
C ARG A 708 8.21 -18.73 -40.00
N LYS A 709 7.19 -19.24 -40.70
CA LYS A 709 7.27 -19.52 -42.15
C LYS A 709 7.52 -18.24 -42.94
N ASN A 710 6.82 -17.17 -42.57
CA ASN A 710 6.96 -15.86 -43.20
C ASN A 710 8.36 -15.27 -43.00
N PHE A 711 8.94 -15.41 -41.79
CA PHE A 711 10.30 -14.95 -41.48
C PHE A 711 11.36 -15.66 -42.32
N ILE A 712 11.20 -16.97 -42.56
CA ILE A 712 12.17 -17.78 -43.29
C ILE A 712 12.04 -17.57 -44.81
N HIS A 713 10.84 -17.75 -45.36
CA HIS A 713 10.60 -17.81 -46.81
C HIS A 713 10.12 -16.48 -47.43
N GLY A 714 9.69 -15.53 -46.61
CA GLY A 714 9.09 -14.28 -47.05
C GLY A 714 7.64 -14.43 -47.53
N ILE A 715 7.00 -13.31 -47.81
CA ILE A 715 5.63 -13.22 -48.34
C ILE A 715 5.67 -12.45 -49.64
N GLN A 716 5.19 -13.08 -50.69
CA GLN A 716 5.06 -12.47 -52.00
C GLN A 716 3.60 -12.03 -52.21
N ARG A 717 3.41 -10.78 -52.60
CA ARG A 717 2.11 -10.24 -52.99
C ARG A 717 1.76 -10.67 -54.42
N GLU A 718 0.47 -10.59 -54.75
CA GLU A 718 -0.04 -10.96 -56.08
C GLU A 718 0.54 -10.10 -57.21
N ASP A 719 1.02 -8.89 -56.90
CA ASP A 719 1.67 -7.96 -57.83
C ASP A 719 3.16 -8.29 -58.09
N GLY A 720 3.69 -9.34 -57.46
CA GLY A 720 5.10 -9.75 -57.57
C GLY A 720 6.06 -9.02 -56.64
N SER A 721 5.59 -8.02 -55.87
CA SER A 721 6.37 -7.39 -54.80
C SER A 721 6.42 -8.27 -53.55
N PHE A 722 7.43 -8.07 -52.70
CA PHE A 722 7.54 -8.79 -51.43
C PHE A 722 7.02 -7.92 -50.30
N GLU A 723 6.07 -8.44 -49.52
CA GLU A 723 5.68 -7.83 -48.25
C GLU A 723 6.77 -8.05 -47.19
N CYS A 724 7.41 -9.23 -47.23
CA CYS A 724 8.67 -9.48 -46.54
C CYS A 724 9.54 -10.40 -47.40
N VAL A 725 10.84 -10.10 -47.47
CA VAL A 725 11.78 -10.74 -48.41
C VAL A 725 12.14 -12.17 -47.97
N GLY A 726 12.15 -12.41 -46.65
CA GLY A 726 12.52 -13.68 -46.02
C GLY A 726 14.02 -13.80 -45.75
N ALA A 727 14.37 -14.43 -44.62
CA ALA A 727 15.75 -14.60 -44.17
C ALA A 727 16.64 -15.33 -45.17
N LEU A 728 16.08 -16.31 -45.91
CA LEU A 728 16.80 -17.05 -46.94
C LEU A 728 17.30 -16.15 -48.07
N ARG A 729 16.47 -15.21 -48.52
CA ARG A 729 16.81 -14.29 -49.62
C ARG A 729 17.77 -13.18 -49.18
N ASN A 730 17.86 -12.93 -47.87
CA ASN A 730 18.83 -11.99 -47.27
C ASN A 730 20.15 -12.67 -46.86
N GLY A 731 20.41 -13.90 -47.31
CA GLY A 731 21.70 -14.58 -47.13
C GLY A 731 21.86 -15.33 -45.80
N VAL A 732 20.77 -15.57 -45.06
CA VAL A 732 20.77 -16.38 -43.83
C VAL A 732 20.32 -17.81 -44.16
N SER A 733 21.06 -18.83 -43.72
CA SER A 733 20.67 -20.22 -43.96
C SER A 733 19.39 -20.58 -43.20
N GLU A 734 18.60 -21.52 -43.74
CA GLU A 734 17.34 -21.95 -43.13
C GLU A 734 17.52 -22.42 -41.67
N LYS A 735 18.60 -23.18 -41.42
CA LYS A 735 18.93 -23.68 -40.09
C LYS A 735 19.16 -22.53 -39.10
N VAL A 736 19.98 -21.55 -39.50
CA VAL A 736 20.30 -20.37 -38.66
C VAL A 736 19.05 -19.50 -38.46
N ALA A 737 18.22 -19.33 -39.49
CA ALA A 737 16.97 -18.57 -39.37
C ALA A 737 15.98 -19.22 -38.38
N ASN A 738 15.83 -20.54 -38.41
CA ASN A 738 15.03 -21.27 -37.44
C ASN A 738 15.59 -21.12 -36.02
N GLU A 739 16.90 -21.32 -35.82
CA GLU A 739 17.55 -21.17 -34.52
C GLU A 739 17.44 -19.75 -33.93
N ILE A 740 17.47 -18.71 -34.77
CA ILE A 740 17.25 -17.32 -34.35
C ILE A 740 15.78 -17.12 -33.97
N PHE A 741 14.84 -17.69 -34.72
CA PHE A 741 13.41 -17.59 -34.40
C PHE A 741 13.05 -18.32 -33.09
N ASP A 742 13.67 -19.48 -32.82
CA ASP A 742 13.55 -20.20 -31.56
C ASP A 742 14.06 -19.36 -30.38
N GLU A 743 15.23 -18.73 -30.53
CA GLU A 743 15.80 -17.84 -29.51
C GLU A 743 14.94 -16.59 -29.29
N MET A 744 14.44 -15.96 -30.35
CA MET A 744 13.48 -14.86 -30.22
C MET A 744 12.21 -15.31 -29.50
N SER A 745 11.69 -16.51 -29.80
CA SER A 745 10.44 -17.02 -29.21
C SER A 745 10.59 -17.32 -27.71
N SER A 746 11.72 -17.90 -27.30
CA SER A 746 12.00 -18.17 -25.88
C SER A 746 12.19 -16.87 -25.09
N PHE A 747 12.90 -15.89 -25.66
CA PHE A 747 13.18 -14.62 -25.00
C PHE A 747 12.06 -13.60 -25.10
N ALA A 748 11.21 -13.62 -26.12
CA ALA A 748 10.18 -12.60 -26.30
C ALA A 748 9.04 -12.66 -25.26
N SER A 749 8.91 -13.76 -24.52
CA SER A 749 8.08 -13.79 -23.31
C SER A 749 8.62 -12.90 -22.19
N TYR A 750 9.91 -12.54 -22.28
CA TYR A 750 10.69 -11.85 -21.25
C TYR A 750 11.40 -10.58 -21.76
N ALA A 751 11.36 -10.31 -23.07
CA ALA A 751 12.00 -9.16 -23.69
C ALA A 751 11.39 -7.85 -23.19
N PHE A 752 12.26 -6.92 -22.82
CA PHE A 752 11.86 -5.69 -22.16
C PHE A 752 11.77 -4.50 -23.13
N ASN A 753 10.95 -3.50 -22.82
CA ASN A 753 10.90 -2.28 -23.63
C ASN A 753 12.09 -1.38 -23.28
N LYS A 754 13.00 -1.18 -24.24
CA LYS A 754 14.24 -0.41 -24.02
C LYS A 754 13.92 1.04 -23.68
N SER A 755 12.93 1.63 -24.34
CA SER A 755 12.53 3.04 -24.13
C SER A 755 12.13 3.30 -22.66
N HIS A 756 11.33 2.41 -22.07
CA HIS A 756 10.94 2.46 -20.67
C HIS A 756 12.12 2.22 -19.72
N ALA A 757 12.98 1.23 -20.02
CA ALA A 757 14.18 0.99 -19.21
C ALA A 757 15.13 2.18 -19.23
N ALA A 758 15.34 2.80 -20.39
CA ALA A 758 16.22 3.96 -20.55
C ALA A 758 15.74 5.15 -19.73
N ALA A 759 14.43 5.45 -19.75
CA ALA A 759 13.89 6.53 -18.95
C ALA A 759 14.04 6.26 -17.44
N TYR A 760 13.77 5.04 -16.97
CA TYR A 760 13.94 4.72 -15.55
C TYR A 760 15.40 4.67 -15.13
N ALA A 761 16.30 4.27 -16.04
CA ALA A 761 17.75 4.31 -15.82
C ALA A 761 18.26 5.74 -15.57
N VAL A 762 17.65 6.78 -16.17
CA VAL A 762 17.99 8.18 -15.86
C VAL A 762 17.74 8.47 -14.38
N VAL A 763 16.60 8.06 -13.83
CA VAL A 763 16.29 8.25 -12.40
C VAL A 763 17.25 7.43 -11.52
N SER A 764 17.56 6.19 -11.91
CA SER A 764 18.56 5.35 -11.21
C SER A 764 19.95 6.01 -11.21
N TYR A 765 20.39 6.56 -12.34
CA TYR A 765 21.68 7.25 -12.43
C TYR A 765 21.69 8.54 -11.61
N ARG A 766 20.67 9.39 -11.73
CA ARG A 766 20.57 10.65 -10.96
C ARG A 766 20.59 10.40 -9.45
N THR A 767 19.86 9.38 -8.98
CA THR A 767 19.90 8.97 -7.57
C THR A 767 21.26 8.43 -7.14
N ALA A 768 21.94 7.65 -8.00
CA ALA A 768 23.30 7.19 -7.74
C ALA A 768 24.33 8.34 -7.72
N TYR A 769 24.19 9.32 -8.63
CA TYR A 769 25.04 10.50 -8.69
C TYR A 769 24.93 11.34 -7.41
N LEU A 770 23.69 11.62 -6.98
CA LEU A 770 23.44 12.35 -5.73
C LEU A 770 23.99 11.59 -4.51
N LYS A 771 23.84 10.27 -4.46
CA LYS A 771 24.44 9.45 -3.40
C LYS A 771 25.97 9.51 -3.41
N CYS A 772 26.60 9.52 -4.59
CA CYS A 772 28.06 9.52 -4.73
C CYS A 772 28.68 10.87 -4.32
N HIS A 773 28.13 11.97 -4.84
CA HIS A 773 28.73 13.31 -4.69
C HIS A 773 28.15 14.16 -3.57
N TYR A 774 26.87 13.94 -3.21
CA TYR A 774 26.16 14.68 -2.16
C TYR A 774 25.49 13.73 -1.15
N PRO A 775 26.25 12.82 -0.53
CA PRO A 775 25.69 11.73 0.26
C PRO A 775 24.88 12.22 1.46
N GLN A 776 25.26 13.32 2.11
CA GLN A 776 24.55 13.85 3.28
C GLN A 776 23.14 14.33 2.90
N GLN A 777 23.03 15.15 1.85
CA GLN A 777 21.77 15.72 1.37
C GLN A 777 20.87 14.62 0.79
N TYR A 778 21.44 13.73 -0.02
CA TYR A 778 20.69 12.63 -0.61
C TYR A 778 20.15 11.67 0.45
N MET A 779 20.96 11.28 1.43
CA MET A 779 20.51 10.38 2.49
C MET A 779 19.49 11.04 3.41
N ALA A 780 19.60 12.35 3.69
CA ALA A 780 18.58 13.09 4.44
C ALA A 780 17.23 13.13 3.69
N ALA A 781 17.25 13.38 2.38
CA ALA A 781 16.06 13.34 1.54
C ALA A 781 15.45 11.93 1.47
N LEU A 782 16.29 10.89 1.33
CA LEU A 782 15.87 9.50 1.31
C LEU A 782 15.20 9.08 2.63
N LEU A 783 15.82 9.39 3.78
CA LEU A 783 15.27 9.13 5.11
C LEU A 783 13.92 9.82 5.31
N THR A 784 13.80 11.07 4.85
CA THR A 784 12.54 11.83 4.89
C THR A 784 11.44 11.18 4.04
N SER A 785 11.79 10.45 2.98
CA SER A 785 10.80 9.80 2.11
C SER A 785 10.21 8.49 2.66
N VAL A 786 10.82 7.91 3.71
CA VAL A 786 10.43 6.60 4.27
C VAL A 786 10.11 6.66 5.77
N LEU A 787 9.76 7.84 6.27
CA LEU A 787 9.48 8.09 7.70
C LEU A 787 8.49 7.10 8.33
N ASP A 788 7.47 6.70 7.57
CA ASP A 788 6.42 5.78 8.03
C ASP A 788 6.89 4.31 8.10
N PHE A 789 8.07 3.99 7.56
CA PHE A 789 8.61 2.63 7.45
C PHE A 789 9.86 2.46 8.34
N SER A 790 9.65 2.20 9.64
CA SER A 790 10.74 2.12 10.63
C SER A 790 11.89 1.18 10.27
N ASP A 791 11.60 0.03 9.63
CA ASP A 791 12.63 -0.91 9.18
C ASP A 791 13.53 -0.30 8.10
N LYS A 792 12.95 0.40 7.12
CA LYS A 792 13.70 1.10 6.06
C LYS A 792 14.50 2.28 6.59
N VAL A 793 13.96 3.01 7.57
CA VAL A 793 14.70 4.08 8.25
C VAL A 793 15.94 3.50 8.94
N SER A 794 15.79 2.38 9.65
CA SER A 794 16.92 1.69 10.31
C SER A 794 18.00 1.28 9.30
N ASP A 795 17.59 0.72 8.17
CA ASP A 795 18.50 0.30 7.09
C ASP A 795 19.32 1.45 6.53
N TYR A 796 18.67 2.57 6.23
CA TYR A 796 19.33 3.74 5.68
C TYR A 796 20.19 4.47 6.72
N ILE A 797 19.83 4.47 8.01
CA ILE A 797 20.72 4.93 9.09
C ILE A 797 21.98 4.05 9.14
N GLY A 798 21.82 2.72 9.05
CA GLY A 798 22.95 1.79 8.99
C GLY A 798 23.87 2.06 7.79
N GLU A 799 23.31 2.45 6.65
CA GLU A 799 24.08 2.90 5.48
C GLU A 799 24.79 4.23 5.73
N CYS A 800 24.13 5.24 6.32
CA CYS A 800 24.75 6.51 6.68
C CYS A 800 25.99 6.29 7.56
N ILE A 801 25.89 5.42 8.57
CA ILE A 801 27.01 5.12 9.47
C ILE A 801 28.20 4.52 8.71
N LYS A 802 27.96 3.61 7.75
CA LYS A 802 29.02 3.03 6.89
C LYS A 802 29.69 4.09 6.00
N MET A 803 28.94 5.10 5.59
CA MET A 803 29.44 6.24 4.82
C MET A 803 30.13 7.30 5.70
N GLY A 804 30.17 7.10 7.03
CA GLY A 804 30.76 8.05 7.97
C GLY A 804 29.84 9.21 8.36
N ILE A 805 28.55 9.13 8.04
CA ILE A 805 27.54 10.15 8.35
C ILE A 805 26.80 9.74 9.62
N ARG A 806 26.83 10.59 10.66
CA ARG A 806 26.07 10.32 11.88
C ARG A 806 24.67 10.86 11.76
N VAL A 807 23.71 10.11 12.30
CA VAL A 807 22.34 10.58 12.46
C VAL A 807 22.16 11.01 13.92
N LEU A 808 22.05 12.32 14.14
CA LEU A 808 21.95 12.95 15.44
C LEU A 808 20.49 12.93 15.93
N PRO A 809 20.24 12.84 17.26
CA PRO A 809 18.90 12.97 17.83
C PRO A 809 18.20 14.28 17.44
N PRO A 810 16.87 14.36 17.51
CA PRO A 810 16.15 15.59 17.21
C PRO A 810 16.54 16.71 18.18
N ASP A 811 16.45 17.95 17.71
CA ASP A 811 16.71 19.17 18.49
C ASP A 811 15.65 20.22 18.13
N ILE A 812 14.88 20.70 19.09
CA ILE A 812 13.77 21.63 18.86
C ILE A 812 14.21 22.95 18.20
N ASN A 813 15.45 23.38 18.43
CA ASN A 813 15.99 24.63 17.90
C ASN A 813 16.62 24.47 16.51
N ARG A 814 16.91 23.24 16.08
CA ARG A 814 17.64 22.98 14.81
C ARG A 814 16.90 22.06 13.84
N SER A 815 16.14 21.08 14.32
CA SER A 815 15.40 20.13 13.49
C SER A 815 14.27 20.83 12.73
N LEU A 816 14.06 20.45 11.48
CA LEU A 816 12.89 20.83 10.68
C LEU A 816 11.87 19.68 10.68
N SER A 817 10.88 19.76 9.79
CA SER A 817 9.90 18.69 9.58
C SER A 817 10.56 17.38 9.16
N GLY A 818 11.37 17.42 8.09
CA GLY A 818 12.18 16.31 7.60
C GLY A 818 13.59 16.24 8.20
N PHE A 819 14.34 15.21 7.84
CA PHE A 819 15.76 15.10 8.19
C PHE A 819 16.54 16.24 7.55
N THR A 820 17.46 16.85 8.31
CA THR A 820 18.17 18.07 7.91
C THR A 820 19.67 17.86 7.98
N VAL A 821 20.43 18.32 6.98
CA VAL A 821 21.89 18.23 7.00
C VAL A 821 22.44 19.34 7.90
N VAL A 822 23.35 18.99 8.83
CA VAL A 822 24.11 19.98 9.59
C VAL A 822 25.59 19.60 9.60
N GLY A 823 26.39 20.38 8.87
CA GLY A 823 27.81 20.09 8.68
C GLY A 823 27.99 18.78 7.90
N GLN A 824 28.55 17.77 8.55
CA GLN A 824 28.76 16.42 7.98
C GLN A 824 27.72 15.39 8.44
N ASP A 825 26.84 15.77 9.35
CA ASP A 825 25.88 14.88 9.99
C ASP A 825 24.45 15.20 9.57
N ILE A 826 23.52 14.29 9.86
CA ILE A 826 22.09 14.45 9.59
C ILE A 826 21.36 14.56 10.93
N LEU A 827 20.52 15.57 11.08
CA LEU A 827 19.67 15.77 12.26
C LEU A 827 18.30 15.11 12.04
N PHE A 828 17.81 14.43 13.07
CA PHE A 828 16.51 13.74 13.01
C PHE A 828 15.36 14.73 12.77
N GLY A 829 14.46 14.39 11.83
CA GLY A 829 13.28 15.19 11.54
C GLY A 829 12.22 15.08 12.64
N LEU A 830 11.54 16.19 12.95
CA LEU A 830 10.54 16.21 14.03
C LEU A 830 9.30 15.35 13.70
N VAL A 831 8.98 15.16 12.42
CA VAL A 831 7.82 14.39 11.98
C VAL A 831 8.00 12.88 12.19
N ALA A 832 9.25 12.42 12.31
CA ALA A 832 9.58 11.02 12.58
C ALA A 832 9.25 10.60 14.04
N ILE A 833 8.91 11.56 14.91
CA ILE A 833 8.54 11.29 16.29
C ILE A 833 7.04 10.97 16.35
N LYS A 834 6.69 9.83 16.94
CA LYS A 834 5.30 9.38 17.04
C LYS A 834 4.45 10.39 17.81
N ASN A 835 3.15 10.45 17.47
CA ASN A 835 2.16 11.31 18.12
C ASN A 835 2.38 12.83 17.94
N ILE A 836 3.19 13.26 16.96
CA ILE A 836 3.36 14.68 16.62
C ILE A 836 2.77 14.94 15.23
N GLY A 837 1.83 15.88 15.15
CA GLY A 837 1.23 16.29 13.88
C GLY A 837 2.09 17.31 13.11
N TYR A 838 2.00 17.28 11.78
CA TYR A 838 2.72 18.22 10.90
C TYR A 838 2.44 19.69 11.25
N ASN A 839 1.20 20.05 11.57
CA ASN A 839 0.81 21.41 11.95
C ASN A 839 1.53 21.90 13.21
N VAL A 840 1.72 21.03 14.21
CA VAL A 840 2.45 21.38 15.44
C VAL A 840 3.90 21.70 15.09
N ILE A 841 4.52 20.91 14.22
CA ILE A 841 5.91 21.12 13.79
C ILE A 841 6.04 22.42 13.00
N ALA A 842 5.14 22.68 12.05
CA ALA A 842 5.11 23.93 11.29
C ALA A 842 4.98 25.15 12.22
N ASN A 843 4.13 25.07 13.25
CA ASN A 843 4.00 26.11 14.26
C ASN A 843 5.28 26.30 15.08
N VAL A 844 5.94 25.21 15.51
CA VAL A 844 7.23 25.28 16.23
C VAL A 844 8.30 25.99 15.39
N VAL A 845 8.41 25.64 14.10
CA VAL A 845 9.39 26.23 13.19
C VAL A 845 9.07 27.71 12.95
N ARG A 846 7.81 28.06 12.69
CA ARG A 846 7.38 29.45 12.51
C ARG A 846 7.65 30.28 13.77
N GLU A 847 7.28 29.77 14.95
CA GLU A 847 7.45 30.45 16.22
C GLU A 847 8.93 30.78 16.51
N ARG A 848 9.85 29.84 16.23
CA ARG A 848 11.29 30.10 16.43
C ARG A 848 11.90 31.02 15.38
N GLU A 849 11.35 31.05 14.16
CA GLU A 849 11.79 31.97 13.11
C GLU A 849 11.34 33.42 13.40
N GLU A 850 10.11 33.59 13.89
CA GLU A 850 9.55 34.90 14.24
C GLU A 850 10.10 35.43 15.57
N ASN A 851 10.19 34.59 16.61
CA ASN A 851 10.50 35.00 17.99
C ASN A 851 11.87 34.51 18.51
N GLY A 852 12.71 33.97 17.62
CA GLY A 852 14.04 33.44 17.93
C GLY A 852 14.03 32.05 18.61
N PRO A 853 15.21 31.43 18.81
CA PRO A 853 15.32 30.09 19.37
C PRO A 853 14.78 30.01 20.80
N PHE A 854 14.24 28.84 21.16
CA PHE A 854 13.75 28.55 22.51
C PHE A 854 14.91 28.51 23.50
N ARG A 855 14.79 29.29 24.58
CA ARG A 855 15.85 29.46 25.57
C ARG A 855 15.81 28.40 26.67
N SER A 856 14.62 27.94 27.01
CA SER A 856 14.39 26.92 28.04
C SER A 856 13.14 26.10 27.76
N PHE A 857 12.97 25.00 28.51
CA PHE A 857 11.79 24.14 28.37
C PHE A 857 10.50 24.88 28.75
N TYR A 858 10.56 25.76 29.75
CA TYR A 858 9.43 26.63 30.09
C TYR A 858 9.12 27.64 28.99
N ASP A 859 10.14 28.27 28.39
CA ASP A 859 9.99 29.19 27.27
C ASP A 859 9.25 28.51 26.09
N PHE A 860 9.65 27.28 25.74
CA PHE A 860 8.94 26.47 24.74
C PHE A 860 7.47 26.23 25.09
N LEU A 861 7.18 25.71 26.29
CA LEU A 861 5.80 25.45 26.71
C LEU A 861 4.96 26.73 26.75
N SER A 862 5.54 27.84 27.20
CA SER A 862 4.84 29.12 27.34
C SER A 862 4.41 29.71 25.99
N ARG A 863 5.24 29.57 24.95
CA ARG A 863 4.95 30.05 23.59
C ARG A 863 4.01 29.12 22.84
N MET A 864 4.24 27.81 22.95
CA MET A 864 3.53 26.80 22.16
C MET A 864 2.19 26.35 22.75
N THR A 865 1.94 26.53 24.05
CA THR A 865 0.64 26.20 24.65
C THR A 865 -0.46 26.94 23.90
N GLY A 866 -1.57 26.28 23.55
CA GLY A 866 -2.66 26.88 22.76
C GLY A 866 -2.48 26.90 21.24
N GLN A 867 -1.35 26.42 20.70
CA GLN A 867 -1.14 26.18 19.26
C GLN A 867 -1.19 24.67 18.92
N ASP A 868 -2.26 23.99 19.37
CA ASP A 868 -2.50 22.55 19.17
C ASP A 868 -1.46 21.59 19.79
N LEU A 869 -0.63 22.07 20.71
CA LEU A 869 0.32 21.24 21.46
C LEU A 869 -0.39 20.47 22.57
N ASN A 870 -0.35 19.13 22.51
CA ASN A 870 -0.94 18.25 23.52
C ASN A 870 0.13 17.64 24.46
N LYS A 871 -0.30 17.19 25.65
CA LYS A 871 0.59 16.61 26.69
C LYS A 871 1.36 15.39 26.18
N LYS A 872 0.73 14.54 25.35
CA LYS A 872 1.35 13.33 24.79
C LYS A 872 2.48 13.67 23.81
N ALA A 873 2.33 14.72 23.02
CA ALA A 873 3.33 15.20 22.08
C ALA A 873 4.57 15.70 22.84
N VAL A 874 4.38 16.48 23.90
CA VAL A 874 5.48 16.96 24.77
C VAL A 874 6.22 15.80 25.44
N GLU A 875 5.48 14.85 26.03
CA GLU A 875 6.07 13.64 26.63
C GLU A 875 6.92 12.86 25.60
N THR A 876 6.42 12.73 24.38
CA THR A 876 7.11 11.98 23.31
C THR A 876 8.31 12.75 22.77
N MET A 877 8.24 14.09 22.66
CA MET A 877 9.39 14.95 22.32
C MET A 877 10.51 14.89 23.37
N ILE A 878 10.15 14.88 24.67
CA ILE A 878 11.12 14.68 25.76
C ILE A 878 11.76 13.29 25.63
N SER A 879 10.94 12.26 25.42
CA SER A 879 11.40 10.87 25.29
C SER A 879 12.37 10.69 24.12
N ALA A 880 12.10 11.36 22.99
CA ALA A 880 12.95 11.36 21.80
C ALA A 880 14.24 12.19 21.93
N GLY A 881 14.37 13.03 22.97
CA GLY A 881 15.54 13.88 23.20
C GLY A 881 15.51 15.25 22.53
N ALA A 882 14.36 15.69 22.02
CA ALA A 882 14.23 16.97 21.31
C ALA A 882 14.63 18.20 22.15
N PHE A 883 14.60 18.08 23.48
CA PHE A 883 14.89 19.16 24.43
C PHE A 883 16.25 19.02 25.14
N ASP A 884 17.06 18.02 24.79
CA ASP A 884 18.34 17.75 25.48
C ASP A 884 19.31 18.94 25.40
N GLY A 885 19.19 19.79 24.37
CA GLY A 885 19.97 21.02 24.19
C GLY A 885 19.58 22.19 25.11
N LEU A 886 18.48 22.09 25.87
CA LEU A 886 17.97 23.16 26.75
C LEU A 886 18.52 23.11 28.18
N GLY A 887 19.50 22.24 28.45
CA GLY A 887 20.22 22.19 29.73
C GLY A 887 19.51 21.49 30.89
N LEU A 888 18.36 20.84 30.63
CA LEU A 888 17.62 20.04 31.61
C LEU A 888 17.75 18.54 31.33
N ARG A 889 17.69 17.73 32.39
CA ARG A 889 17.66 16.27 32.28
C ARG A 889 16.27 15.78 31.85
N ARG A 890 16.19 14.67 31.10
CA ARG A 890 14.90 14.10 30.65
C ARG A 890 14.02 13.69 31.83
N SER A 891 14.63 13.10 32.86
CA SER A 891 13.99 12.80 34.16
C SER A 891 13.29 14.01 34.79
N GLN A 892 13.93 15.18 34.77
CA GLN A 892 13.38 16.42 35.33
C GLN A 892 12.18 16.89 34.51
N MET A 893 12.33 16.92 33.18
CA MET A 893 11.27 17.35 32.27
C MET A 893 10.02 16.44 32.35
N LEU A 894 10.22 15.11 32.37
CA LEU A 894 9.12 14.14 32.51
C LEU A 894 8.37 14.25 33.84
N ALA A 895 9.05 14.67 34.91
CA ALA A 895 8.41 14.84 36.21
C ALA A 895 7.57 16.13 36.32
N THR A 896 7.85 17.14 35.50
CA THR A 896 7.27 18.49 35.65
C THR A 896 6.39 18.97 34.50
N TYR A 897 6.50 18.40 33.29
CA TYR A 897 5.83 18.93 32.09
C TYR A 897 4.31 19.10 32.27
N ASP A 898 3.66 18.11 32.89
CA ASP A 898 2.20 18.08 33.10
C ASP A 898 1.73 19.28 33.95
N LYS A 899 2.41 19.50 35.07
CA LYS A 899 2.13 20.61 36.00
C LYS A 899 2.39 21.97 35.36
N ILE A 900 3.53 22.11 34.66
CA ILE A 900 3.90 23.37 34.01
C ILE A 900 2.90 23.74 32.91
N MET A 901 2.43 22.76 32.12
CA MET A 901 1.42 23.00 31.09
C MET A 901 0.08 23.44 31.70
N ASP A 902 -0.35 22.82 32.81
CA ASP A 902 -1.59 23.21 33.49
C ASP A 902 -1.49 24.63 34.08
N GLU A 903 -0.36 24.98 34.70
CA GLU A 903 -0.10 26.33 35.22
C GLU A 903 -0.11 27.40 34.11
N ILE A 904 0.50 27.12 32.96
CA ILE A 904 0.49 28.03 31.80
C ILE A 904 -0.93 28.17 31.23
N ALA A 905 -1.68 27.07 31.12
CA ALA A 905 -3.05 27.09 30.60
C ALA A 905 -4.01 27.85 31.53
N ASP A 906 -3.84 27.72 32.84
CA ASP A 906 -4.63 28.45 33.84
C ASP A 906 -4.26 29.94 33.88
N SER A 907 -2.97 30.27 33.76
CA SER A 907 -2.49 31.66 33.65
C SER A 907 -3.04 32.35 32.40
N ARG A 908 -3.06 31.66 31.24
CA ARG A 908 -3.68 32.20 30.02
C ARG A 908 -5.18 32.38 30.14
N ARG A 909 -5.91 31.45 30.76
CA ARG A 909 -7.36 31.62 31.02
C ARG A 909 -7.64 32.85 31.87
N LYS A 910 -6.85 33.07 32.93
CA LYS A 910 -6.95 34.27 33.79
C LYS A 910 -6.58 35.58 33.09
N ASN A 911 -5.75 35.54 32.05
CA ASN A 911 -5.35 36.74 31.29
C ASN A 911 -6.29 37.05 30.10
N VAL A 912 -6.99 36.05 29.54
CA VAL A 912 -7.93 36.23 28.42
C VAL A 912 -9.31 36.68 28.90
N GLU A 913 -9.75 36.22 30.07
CA GLU A 913 -10.86 36.85 30.79
C GLU A 913 -10.31 38.10 31.48
N GLY A 914 -10.68 39.31 31.03
CA GLY A 914 -10.21 40.60 31.56
C GLY A 914 -10.63 40.91 33.00
N GLN A 915 -10.41 39.97 33.92
CA GLN A 915 -10.72 40.04 35.33
C GLN A 915 -9.42 40.32 36.08
N LEU A 916 -9.11 41.61 36.26
CA LEU A 916 -8.21 42.02 37.35
C LEU A 916 -8.85 41.58 38.67
N ASP A 917 -8.21 40.65 39.36
CA ASP A 917 -8.61 40.20 40.68
C ASP A 917 -8.54 41.38 41.67
N LEU A 918 -9.70 41.92 42.04
CA LEU A 918 -9.84 43.12 42.85
C LEU A 918 -9.44 42.91 44.33
N PHE A 919 -9.04 41.69 44.72
CA PHE A 919 -8.68 41.33 46.10
C PHE A 919 -7.32 40.65 46.27
N GLY A 920 -6.46 40.63 45.23
CA GLY A 920 -5.08 40.14 45.31
C GLY A 920 -4.10 41.12 45.95
N GLY A 921 -4.33 41.51 47.21
CA GLY A 921 -3.36 42.29 47.98
C GLY A 921 -2.24 41.40 48.53
N GLY A 922 -1.09 41.39 47.86
CA GLY A 922 0.13 40.74 48.38
C GLY A 922 1.20 40.56 47.32
N GLU A 923 2.16 41.50 47.31
CA GLU A 923 3.42 41.52 46.55
C GLU A 923 3.30 41.37 45.02
N GLU A 924 3.86 42.34 44.29
CA GLU A 924 4.27 42.14 42.90
C GLU A 924 5.32 41.01 42.85
N GLN A 925 4.88 39.76 42.87
CA GLN A 925 5.66 38.68 42.29
C GLN A 925 5.65 38.93 40.79
N THR A 926 6.79 39.42 40.30
CA THR A 926 7.16 39.39 38.89
C THR A 926 6.72 38.05 38.29
N ALA A 927 5.63 38.07 37.52
CA ALA A 927 5.19 36.94 36.71
C ALA A 927 6.23 36.76 35.57
N GLY A 928 7.31 36.04 35.88
CA GLY A 928 8.43 35.87 34.96
C GLY A 928 9.61 35.04 35.50
N GLY A 929 9.45 34.31 36.61
CA GLY A 929 10.47 33.36 37.07
C GLY A 929 10.32 32.02 36.35
N GLU A 930 11.42 31.44 35.87
CA GLU A 930 11.41 30.05 35.40
C GLU A 930 10.99 29.11 36.55
N PRO A 931 10.19 28.07 36.27
CA PRO A 931 9.79 27.08 37.26
C PRO A 931 11.02 26.36 37.82
N VAL A 932 11.00 26.09 39.13
CA VAL A 932 12.06 25.33 39.78
C VAL A 932 11.90 23.85 39.44
N TYR A 933 12.84 23.30 38.68
CA TYR A 933 12.88 21.88 38.36
C TYR A 933 13.41 21.06 39.55
N PRO A 934 12.82 19.90 39.88
CA PRO A 934 13.32 19.04 40.95
C PRO A 934 14.70 18.50 40.60
N ASP A 935 15.62 18.42 41.56
CA ASP A 935 16.94 17.81 41.36
C ASP A 935 16.81 16.28 41.39
N ILE A 936 16.56 15.70 40.22
CA ILE A 936 16.40 14.26 40.00
C ILE A 936 17.62 13.76 39.20
N PRO A 937 18.22 12.62 39.58
CA PRO A 937 19.27 11.99 38.79
C PRO A 937 18.73 11.60 37.40
N GLU A 938 19.61 11.63 36.40
CA GLU A 938 19.20 11.27 35.04
C GLU A 938 18.80 9.79 34.95
N LEU A 939 17.89 9.50 34.02
CA LEU A 939 17.46 8.13 33.70
C LEU A 939 18.66 7.26 33.29
N PRO A 940 18.71 5.98 33.72
CA PRO A 940 19.70 5.02 33.24
C PRO A 940 19.71 4.91 31.72
N ALA A 941 20.88 4.69 31.11
CA ALA A 941 21.04 4.64 29.65
C ALA A 941 20.06 3.68 28.97
N LYS A 942 19.88 2.47 29.54
CA LYS A 942 18.93 1.47 29.05
C LYS A 942 17.48 1.98 29.01
N GLN A 943 17.05 2.69 30.07
CA GLN A 943 15.69 3.24 30.15
C GLN A 943 15.50 4.39 29.16
N ARG A 944 16.53 5.23 28.95
CA ARG A 944 16.49 6.29 27.92
C ARG A 944 16.35 5.71 26.52
N LEU A 945 17.13 4.67 26.19
CA LEU A 945 17.06 3.99 24.90
C LEU A 945 15.67 3.35 24.68
N ALA A 946 15.08 2.76 25.72
CA ALA A 946 13.72 2.24 25.65
C ALA A 946 12.68 3.33 25.37
N LEU A 947 12.82 4.51 25.99
CA LEU A 947 11.97 5.68 25.72
C LEU A 947 12.14 6.22 24.30
N GLU A 948 13.37 6.25 23.78
CA GLU A 948 13.65 6.62 22.39
C GLU A 948 12.96 5.66 21.43
N LYS A 949 13.12 4.34 21.62
CA LYS A 949 12.47 3.32 20.78
C LYS A 949 10.94 3.40 20.85
N ALA A 950 10.38 3.70 22.02
CA ALA A 950 8.95 3.93 22.15
C ALA A 950 8.48 5.18 21.37
N ALA A 951 9.27 6.26 21.42
CA ALA A 951 8.95 7.55 20.82
C ALA A 951 9.17 7.62 19.31
N THR A 952 10.23 7.00 18.78
CA THR A 952 10.63 7.12 17.36
C THR A 952 10.68 5.77 16.64
N GLY A 953 10.48 4.66 17.36
CA GLY A 953 10.69 3.31 16.82
C GLY A 953 12.16 2.87 16.77
N LEU A 954 13.10 3.76 17.10
CA LEU A 954 14.53 3.56 16.91
C LEU A 954 15.32 3.96 18.16
N TYR A 955 16.51 3.40 18.32
CA TYR A 955 17.46 3.90 19.31
C TYR A 955 18.31 5.03 18.69
N LEU A 956 18.28 6.22 19.29
CA LEU A 956 18.90 7.43 18.70
C LEU A 956 20.25 7.77 19.33
N SER A 957 20.38 7.59 20.64
CA SER A 957 21.59 7.95 21.39
C SER A 957 22.62 6.81 21.52
N GLY A 958 22.35 5.65 20.94
CA GLY A 958 23.21 4.46 20.94
C GLY A 958 22.40 3.19 20.73
N HIS A 959 23.00 2.00 20.88
CA HIS A 959 22.25 0.74 20.92
C HIS A 959 22.45 0.08 22.29
N PRO A 960 21.47 -0.66 22.85
CA PRO A 960 21.66 -1.41 24.10
C PRO A 960 22.85 -2.39 24.05
N LEU A 961 23.26 -2.81 22.85
CA LEU A 961 24.41 -3.69 22.62
C LEU A 961 25.75 -2.97 22.43
N SER A 962 25.77 -1.64 22.32
CA SER A 962 27.02 -0.86 22.14
C SER A 962 28.00 -1.10 23.29
N GLU A 963 27.51 -1.26 24.52
CA GLU A 963 28.35 -1.57 25.69
C GLU A 963 28.97 -2.99 25.67
N TYR A 964 28.50 -3.84 24.74
CA TYR A 964 28.90 -5.24 24.58
C TYR A 964 29.59 -5.50 23.23
N GLU A 965 29.90 -4.45 22.45
CA GLU A 965 30.38 -4.55 21.07
C GLU A 965 31.71 -5.32 20.97
N ALA A 966 32.64 -5.09 21.90
CA ALA A 966 33.92 -5.81 21.93
C ALA A 966 33.73 -7.32 22.20
N GLN A 967 32.76 -7.68 23.06
CA GLN A 967 32.43 -9.06 23.39
C GLN A 967 31.67 -9.74 22.24
N ILE A 968 30.76 -9.02 21.58
CA ILE A 968 30.01 -9.50 20.41
C ILE A 968 30.93 -9.67 19.19
N ALA A 969 31.88 -8.76 18.98
CA ALA A 969 32.91 -8.91 17.95
C ALA A 969 33.83 -10.11 18.25
N ALA A 970 34.20 -10.33 19.51
CA ALA A 970 34.98 -11.50 19.94
C ALA A 970 34.23 -12.83 19.77
N ILE A 971 32.89 -12.80 19.71
CA ILE A 971 32.06 -13.96 19.43
C ILE A 971 32.23 -14.43 17.97
N LYS A 972 32.66 -13.57 17.04
CA LYS A 972 32.70 -13.91 15.60
C LYS A 972 31.39 -14.57 15.14
N GLY A 973 30.27 -14.12 15.71
CA GLY A 973 28.95 -14.64 15.45
C GLY A 973 28.45 -14.22 14.08
N VAL A 974 27.48 -14.96 13.56
CA VAL A 974 26.74 -14.59 12.37
C VAL A 974 25.81 -13.42 12.71
N ARG A 975 25.66 -12.47 11.78
CA ARG A 975 24.70 -11.37 11.90
C ARG A 975 23.30 -11.88 11.62
N LEU A 976 22.32 -11.44 12.41
CA LEU A 976 20.95 -11.92 12.27
C LEU A 976 20.37 -11.64 10.89
N ARG A 977 20.71 -10.49 10.31
CA ARG A 977 20.27 -10.11 8.97
C ARG A 977 20.79 -11.03 7.88
N ASP A 978 22.03 -11.52 7.98
CA ASP A 978 22.62 -12.41 6.96
C ASP A 978 21.89 -13.77 6.93
N ILE A 979 21.34 -14.19 8.08
CA ILE A 979 20.51 -15.39 8.20
C ILE A 979 19.15 -15.14 7.57
N THR A 980 18.45 -14.07 7.95
CA THR A 980 17.11 -13.78 7.39
C THR A 980 17.17 -13.55 5.89
N SER A 981 18.16 -12.80 5.40
CA SER A 981 18.33 -12.52 3.97
C SER A 981 18.64 -13.76 3.13
N SER A 982 19.20 -14.83 3.73
CA SER A 982 19.51 -16.08 3.00
C SER A 982 18.28 -16.87 2.58
N PHE A 983 17.12 -16.60 3.19
CA PHE A 983 15.86 -17.30 2.92
C PHE A 983 14.78 -16.40 2.31
N GLU A 984 15.10 -15.13 2.03
CA GLU A 984 14.27 -14.22 1.26
C GLU A 984 14.37 -14.52 -0.25
N GLU A 985 13.25 -14.48 -0.96
CA GLU A 985 13.22 -14.71 -2.42
C GLU A 985 14.09 -13.70 -3.18
N GLY A 986 15.01 -14.19 -4.00
CA GLY A 986 15.88 -13.36 -4.85
C GLY A 986 17.21 -12.91 -4.23
N ASN A 987 17.52 -13.34 -2.99
CA ASN A 987 18.82 -13.16 -2.35
C ASN A 987 19.68 -14.44 -2.40
N GLU A 988 20.99 -14.30 -2.19
CA GLU A 988 21.92 -15.42 -2.16
C GLU A 988 21.77 -16.24 -0.86
N ARG A 989 21.69 -17.57 -0.98
CA ARG A 989 21.70 -18.48 0.18
C ARG A 989 23.10 -18.55 0.78
N LEU A 990 23.41 -17.66 1.73
CA LEU A 990 24.65 -17.71 2.51
C LEU A 990 24.60 -18.82 3.58
N TYR A 991 23.39 -19.16 4.03
CA TYR A 991 23.14 -20.19 5.03
C TYR A 991 22.10 -21.21 4.54
N GLU A 992 22.27 -22.47 4.94
CA GLU A 992 21.36 -23.57 4.61
C GLU A 992 20.40 -23.88 5.76
N ASP A 993 19.24 -24.47 5.43
CA ASP A 993 18.33 -25.00 6.46
C ASP A 993 19.04 -26.08 7.30
N ASN A 994 18.75 -26.12 8.60
CA ASN A 994 19.43 -26.96 9.60
C ASN A 994 20.91 -26.63 9.87
N GLN A 995 21.49 -25.59 9.29
CA GLN A 995 22.85 -25.17 9.64
C GLN A 995 22.91 -24.65 11.08
N ILE A 996 23.96 -25.03 11.81
CA ILE A 996 24.20 -24.56 13.18
C ILE A 996 25.01 -23.28 13.13
N VAL A 997 24.47 -22.21 13.70
CA VAL A 997 25.09 -20.89 13.77
C VAL A 997 25.23 -20.42 15.21
N THR A 998 26.16 -19.49 15.42
CA THR A 998 26.29 -18.77 16.69
C THR A 998 25.93 -17.32 16.44
N VAL A 999 24.99 -16.79 17.21
CA VAL A 999 24.50 -15.42 17.09
C VAL A 999 24.59 -14.73 18.45
N GLY A 1000 24.85 -13.43 18.47
CA GLY A 1000 24.91 -12.63 19.69
C GLY A 1000 23.92 -11.48 19.60
N GLY A 1001 23.10 -11.30 20.62
CA GLY A 1001 22.07 -10.25 20.61
C GLY A 1001 21.40 -10.04 21.97
N ILE A 1002 20.48 -9.10 22.02
CA ILE A 1002 19.60 -8.84 23.15
C ILE A 1002 18.26 -9.53 22.93
N ILE A 1003 17.70 -10.14 23.97
CA ILE A 1003 16.35 -10.68 23.93
C ILE A 1003 15.36 -9.52 24.02
N ALA A 1004 14.73 -9.15 22.91
CA ALA A 1004 13.78 -8.04 22.83
C ALA A 1004 12.39 -8.41 23.36
N ALA A 1005 11.99 -9.68 23.25
CA ALA A 1005 10.71 -10.19 23.76
C ALA A 1005 10.83 -11.65 24.17
N PHE A 1006 10.07 -12.06 25.19
CA PHE A 1006 10.01 -13.44 25.68
C PHE A 1006 8.56 -13.88 25.95
N ARG A 1007 8.12 -14.97 25.33
CA ARG A 1007 6.76 -15.51 25.49
C ARG A 1007 6.79 -17.00 25.82
N LEU A 1008 6.06 -17.38 26.87
CA LEU A 1008 5.85 -18.78 27.24
C LEU A 1008 4.57 -19.31 26.61
N LYS A 1009 4.61 -20.54 26.11
CA LYS A 1009 3.45 -21.23 25.53
C LYS A 1009 3.42 -22.69 25.98
N THR A 1010 2.28 -23.14 26.47
CA THR A 1010 2.07 -24.56 26.83
C THR A 1010 1.76 -25.37 25.57
N THR A 1011 2.46 -26.47 25.35
CA THR A 1011 2.24 -27.38 24.22
C THR A 1011 1.05 -28.30 24.47
N LYS A 1012 0.56 -28.98 23.41
CA LYS A 1012 -0.50 -30.00 23.51
C LYS A 1012 -0.16 -31.19 24.43
N SER A 1013 1.11 -31.35 24.80
CA SER A 1013 1.61 -32.37 25.73
C SER A 1013 1.82 -31.85 27.16
N ASP A 1014 1.23 -30.70 27.50
CA ASP A 1014 1.31 -30.03 28.81
C ASP A 1014 2.74 -29.59 29.23
N ALA A 1015 3.65 -29.45 28.26
CA ALA A 1015 5.03 -28.99 28.48
C ALA A 1015 5.19 -27.51 28.07
N THR A 1016 6.00 -26.74 28.79
CA THR A 1016 6.16 -25.31 28.51
C THR A 1016 7.31 -25.07 27.52
N MET A 1017 7.05 -24.41 26.39
CA MET A 1017 8.06 -23.94 25.44
C MET A 1017 8.11 -22.41 25.43
N ALA A 1018 9.22 -21.81 24.94
CA ALA A 1018 9.34 -20.37 24.82
C ALA A 1018 9.64 -19.92 23.38
N PHE A 1019 9.12 -18.75 23.03
CA PHE A 1019 9.45 -18.01 21.82
C PHE A 1019 10.14 -16.71 22.26
N LEU A 1020 11.35 -16.49 21.76
CA LEU A 1020 12.17 -15.32 22.02
C LEU A 1020 12.28 -14.50 20.73
N GLN A 1021 12.34 -13.18 20.83
CA GLN A 1021 12.80 -12.33 19.74
C GLN A 1021 14.22 -11.87 20.08
N LEU A 1022 15.20 -12.26 19.26
CA LEU A 1022 16.59 -11.84 19.42
C LEU A 1022 16.86 -10.67 18.47
N GLU A 1023 17.44 -9.61 19.00
CA GLU A 1023 17.78 -8.38 18.27
C GLU A 1023 19.30 -8.18 18.33
N ASP A 1024 19.95 -7.94 17.20
CA ASP A 1024 21.36 -7.53 17.11
C ASP A 1024 21.46 -6.14 16.45
N MET A 1025 22.68 -5.67 16.19
CA MET A 1025 22.90 -4.36 15.54
C MET A 1025 22.43 -4.31 14.07
N THR A 1026 21.97 -5.44 13.51
CA THR A 1026 21.68 -5.62 12.08
C THR A 1026 20.23 -6.01 11.79
N GLY A 1027 19.51 -6.56 12.75
CA GLY A 1027 18.11 -6.95 12.60
C GLY A 1027 17.56 -7.74 13.78
N THR A 1028 16.37 -8.34 13.57
CA THR A 1028 15.73 -9.21 14.57
C THR A 1028 15.38 -10.57 13.97
N ILE A 1029 15.39 -11.62 14.79
CA ILE A 1029 14.98 -12.98 14.40
C ILE A 1029 14.22 -13.67 15.53
N GLU A 1030 13.24 -14.51 15.19
CA GLU A 1030 12.53 -15.34 16.17
C GLU A 1030 13.36 -16.58 16.54
N VAL A 1031 13.47 -16.86 17.84
CA VAL A 1031 14.16 -18.03 18.39
C VAL A 1031 13.18 -18.92 19.17
N ILE A 1032 13.05 -20.17 18.74
CA ILE A 1032 12.22 -21.20 19.37
C ILE A 1032 13.05 -21.96 20.42
N VAL A 1033 12.52 -22.06 21.64
CA VAL A 1033 13.12 -22.81 22.74
C VAL A 1033 12.20 -23.94 23.17
N PHE A 1034 12.61 -25.18 22.88
CA PHE A 1034 11.87 -26.37 23.29
C PHE A 1034 11.96 -26.61 24.81
N PRO A 1035 10.98 -27.30 25.42
CA PRO A 1035 10.86 -27.43 26.88
C PRO A 1035 12.14 -27.90 27.59
N LYS A 1036 12.81 -28.92 27.06
CA LYS A 1036 14.07 -29.45 27.63
C LYS A 1036 15.22 -28.43 27.66
N VAL A 1037 15.26 -27.53 26.67
CA VAL A 1037 16.27 -26.47 26.57
C VAL A 1037 15.87 -25.29 27.45
N LEU A 1038 14.58 -25.00 27.53
CA LEU A 1038 14.03 -23.95 28.40
C LEU A 1038 14.32 -24.24 29.87
N GLU A 1039 14.03 -25.45 30.37
CA GLU A 1039 14.33 -25.87 31.74
C GLU A 1039 15.82 -25.70 32.09
N LYS A 1040 16.70 -25.90 31.11
CA LYS A 1040 18.16 -25.85 31.27
C LYS A 1040 18.70 -24.42 31.32
N PHE A 1041 18.10 -23.48 30.58
CA PHE A 1041 18.61 -22.13 30.39
C PHE A 1041 17.64 -21.02 30.85
N GLN A 1042 16.58 -21.36 31.59
CA GLN A 1042 15.55 -20.41 32.04
C GLN A 1042 16.11 -19.20 32.80
N MET A 1043 17.19 -19.37 33.57
CA MET A 1043 17.82 -18.27 34.30
C MET A 1043 18.58 -17.29 33.39
N VAL A 1044 19.00 -17.74 32.21
CA VAL A 1044 19.74 -16.95 31.21
C VAL A 1044 18.79 -16.26 30.23
N LEU A 1045 17.66 -16.90 29.94
CA LEU A 1045 16.69 -16.47 28.95
C LEU A 1045 15.58 -15.64 29.60
N HIS A 1046 15.79 -14.34 29.69
CA HIS A 1046 14.79 -13.37 30.11
C HIS A 1046 14.85 -12.13 29.22
N GLU A 1047 13.77 -11.35 29.24
CA GLU A 1047 13.67 -10.12 28.47
C GLU A 1047 14.81 -9.16 28.83
N GLU A 1048 15.37 -8.51 27.81
CA GLU A 1048 16.51 -7.61 27.85
C GLU A 1048 17.87 -8.24 28.24
N ALA A 1049 17.97 -9.57 28.32
CA ALA A 1049 19.26 -10.23 28.55
C ALA A 1049 20.12 -10.23 27.28
N VAL A 1050 21.41 -9.92 27.42
CA VAL A 1050 22.40 -9.98 26.33
C VAL A 1050 23.03 -11.37 26.31
N VAL A 1051 22.85 -12.10 25.22
CA VAL A 1051 23.15 -13.53 25.13
C VAL A 1051 23.87 -13.90 23.85
N ALA A 1052 24.75 -14.89 23.94
CA ALA A 1052 25.28 -15.64 22.81
C ALA A 1052 24.48 -16.93 22.68
N LEU A 1053 23.81 -17.13 21.55
CA LEU A 1053 23.01 -18.31 21.27
C LEU A 1053 23.70 -19.17 20.21
N ARG A 1054 23.86 -20.45 20.51
CA ARG A 1054 24.12 -21.47 19.50
C ARG A 1054 22.78 -22.07 19.11
N ALA A 1055 22.40 -21.88 17.86
CA ALA A 1055 21.08 -22.25 17.38
C ALA A 1055 21.16 -22.89 15.99
N ARG A 1056 20.19 -23.75 15.71
CA ARG A 1056 20.01 -24.36 14.39
C ARG A 1056 19.02 -23.52 13.59
N ILE A 1057 19.37 -23.17 12.37
CA ILE A 1057 18.46 -22.49 11.45
C ILE A 1057 17.31 -23.44 11.09
N SER A 1058 16.09 -22.93 11.11
CA SER A 1058 14.86 -23.61 10.71
C SER A 1058 14.13 -22.70 9.75
N ALA A 1059 14.32 -22.93 8.45
CA ALA A 1059 13.61 -22.27 7.38
C ALA A 1059 12.57 -23.23 6.81
N ARG A 1060 11.28 -22.95 7.03
CA ARG A 1060 10.18 -23.70 6.42
C ARG A 1060 9.71 -22.92 5.20
N GLU A 1061 9.29 -23.61 4.14
CA GLU A 1061 8.66 -22.96 2.98
C GLU A 1061 7.48 -22.11 3.48
N GLU A 1062 7.49 -20.81 3.14
CA GLU A 1062 6.50 -19.78 3.52
C GLU A 1062 6.53 -19.19 4.95
N GLU A 1063 7.52 -19.53 5.80
CA GLU A 1063 7.75 -18.84 7.08
C GLU A 1063 9.12 -18.13 7.11
N ASP A 1064 9.19 -16.97 7.76
CA ASP A 1064 10.47 -16.28 8.04
C ASP A 1064 11.45 -17.25 8.72
N ALA A 1065 12.73 -17.14 8.39
CA ALA A 1065 13.76 -17.99 8.97
C ALA A 1065 13.78 -17.86 10.50
N LYS A 1066 13.68 -18.98 11.20
CA LYS A 1066 13.71 -19.04 12.68
C LYS A 1066 14.97 -19.73 13.16
N LEU A 1067 15.33 -19.46 14.40
CA LEU A 1067 16.40 -20.17 15.10
C LEU A 1067 15.82 -21.14 16.12
N VAL A 1068 16.30 -22.37 16.16
CA VAL A 1068 15.99 -23.34 17.21
C VAL A 1068 17.14 -23.36 18.19
N LEU A 1069 16.88 -22.92 19.43
CA LEU A 1069 17.92 -22.79 20.44
C LEU A 1069 18.48 -24.15 20.86
N MET A 1070 19.81 -24.27 20.87
CA MET A 1070 20.53 -25.43 21.39
C MET A 1070 21.24 -25.09 22.71
N GLU A 1071 22.01 -24.00 22.73
CA GLU A 1071 22.76 -23.56 23.90
C GLU A 1071 22.71 -22.03 24.01
N ALA A 1072 22.60 -21.51 25.25
CA ALA A 1072 22.61 -20.09 25.53
C ALA A 1072 23.65 -19.75 26.59
N VAL A 1073 24.37 -18.65 26.41
CA VAL A 1073 25.34 -18.14 27.38
C VAL A 1073 25.11 -16.63 27.55
N PRO A 1074 25.07 -16.10 28.78
CA PRO A 1074 25.00 -14.67 29.02
C PRO A 1074 26.33 -13.98 28.63
N ILE A 1075 26.24 -12.76 28.12
CA ILE A 1075 27.39 -11.92 27.83
C ILE A 1075 27.49 -10.87 28.94
N GLU A 1076 28.51 -10.99 29.78
CA GLU A 1076 28.78 -10.04 30.87
C GLU A 1076 29.81 -8.97 30.45
N GLN A 1077 29.65 -7.75 30.98
CA GLN A 1077 30.60 -6.65 30.78
C GLN A 1077 31.97 -6.97 31.39
N GLY A 1078 33.05 -6.70 30.64
CA GLY A 1078 34.43 -6.84 31.12
C GLY A 1078 35.07 -8.25 31.04
N GLY A 1079 34.38 -9.29 30.56
CA GLY A 1079 34.93 -10.64 30.49
C GLY A 1079 35.74 -10.95 29.22
N SER A 1080 37.06 -11.14 29.34
CA SER A 1080 37.97 -11.59 28.25
C SER A 1080 38.05 -13.12 28.17
N LEU A 1081 37.15 -13.78 27.41
CA LEU A 1081 37.25 -15.22 27.12
C LEU A 1081 36.70 -15.54 25.72
N THR A 1082 37.25 -16.58 25.08
CA THR A 1082 36.81 -17.05 23.77
C THR A 1082 35.58 -17.98 23.87
N LEU A 1083 34.69 -17.99 22.87
CA LEU A 1083 33.47 -18.81 22.85
C LEU A 1083 33.68 -20.31 23.06
N ALA A 1084 34.81 -20.85 22.58
CA ALA A 1084 35.17 -22.26 22.76
C ALA A 1084 35.28 -22.64 24.25
N GLU A 1085 35.62 -21.67 25.10
CA GLU A 1085 35.72 -21.86 26.55
C GLU A 1085 34.36 -21.68 27.26
N ARG A 1086 33.39 -21.02 26.61
CA ARG A 1086 32.06 -20.69 27.17
C ARG A 1086 30.94 -21.67 26.77
N PHE A 1087 30.97 -22.28 25.58
CA PHE A 1087 30.01 -23.32 25.18
C PHE A 1087 30.31 -24.73 25.74
N SER A 1088 31.41 -24.90 26.49
CA SER A 1088 31.61 -26.10 27.29
C SER A 1088 30.67 -26.04 28.51
N TYR A 1089 29.59 -26.82 28.46
CA TYR A 1089 28.56 -26.86 29.51
C TYR A 1089 29.12 -27.24 30.90
N GLU A 1090 30.25 -27.96 30.95
CA GLU A 1090 30.97 -28.32 32.18
C GLU A 1090 31.69 -27.13 32.84
N ASN A 1091 32.07 -26.09 32.07
CA ASN A 1091 32.74 -24.91 32.60
C ASN A 1091 31.75 -23.81 33.03
N TYR A 1092 30.56 -23.72 32.43
CA TYR A 1092 29.52 -22.77 32.83
C TYR A 1092 29.01 -23.04 34.27
N LYS A 1093 28.89 -24.31 34.67
CA LYS A 1093 28.58 -24.70 36.06
C LYS A 1093 29.59 -24.18 37.10
N LYS A 1094 30.82 -23.87 36.70
CA LYS A 1094 31.85 -23.30 37.59
C LYS A 1094 31.76 -21.78 37.74
N ARG A 1095 30.97 -21.08 36.93
CA ARG A 1095 31.00 -19.61 36.83
C ARG A 1095 29.65 -18.89 36.90
N ALA A 1096 28.52 -19.60 36.96
CA ALA A 1096 27.24 -18.98 37.32
C ALA A 1096 27.27 -18.43 38.76
N PRO A 1097 26.71 -17.24 39.04
CA PRO A 1097 26.49 -16.78 40.41
C PRO A 1097 25.42 -17.64 41.07
N GLY A 1098 25.86 -18.71 41.74
CA GLY A 1098 25.04 -19.52 42.64
C GLY A 1098 24.73 -20.94 42.16
N THR A 1099 25.69 -21.86 42.32
CA THR A 1099 25.43 -23.12 43.04
C THR A 1099 26.68 -23.52 43.80
N GLN A 1100 26.78 -23.08 45.06
CA GLN A 1100 27.49 -23.87 46.06
C GLN A 1100 26.61 -25.09 46.36
N SER A 1101 26.96 -26.24 45.79
CA SER A 1101 26.84 -27.47 46.56
C SER A 1101 28.12 -27.56 47.40
N ALA A 1102 28.00 -27.28 48.70
CA ALA A 1102 29.05 -27.40 49.71
C ALA A 1102 30.31 -26.51 49.51
N GLN A 1103 30.33 -25.35 50.17
CA GLN A 1103 31.60 -24.83 50.69
C GLN A 1103 32.03 -25.70 51.88
N PRO A 1104 33.32 -26.04 52.05
CA PRO A 1104 33.91 -25.85 53.36
C PRO A 1104 34.04 -24.33 53.56
N ALA A 1105 33.12 -23.80 54.36
CA ALA A 1105 33.18 -22.60 55.17
C ALA A 1105 34.06 -21.43 54.67
N ASP A 1106 33.43 -20.33 54.25
CA ASP A 1106 33.56 -19.15 55.11
C ASP A 1106 32.44 -19.22 56.16
N ALA A 1107 32.87 -19.25 57.42
CA ALA A 1107 32.08 -19.71 58.56
C ALA A 1107 30.74 -18.97 58.67
N VAL A 1108 29.62 -19.73 58.69
CA VAL A 1108 28.36 -19.22 59.26
C VAL A 1108 28.68 -18.89 60.70
N GLN A 1109 28.85 -17.60 60.99
CA GLN A 1109 29.10 -17.13 62.34
C GLN A 1109 27.95 -17.62 63.23
N LYS A 1110 28.29 -18.21 64.37
CA LYS A 1110 27.36 -18.74 65.37
C LYS A 1110 27.59 -18.00 66.66
N LEU A 1111 26.52 -17.57 67.30
CA LEU A 1111 26.60 -16.96 68.62
C LEU A 1111 26.44 -18.04 69.69
N TYR A 1112 27.42 -18.12 70.57
CA TYR A 1112 27.43 -19.00 71.73
C TYR A 1112 27.27 -18.18 73.00
N LEU A 1113 26.25 -18.50 73.78
CA LEU A 1113 26.03 -17.96 75.13
C LEU A 1113 26.25 -19.06 76.16
N ARG A 1114 27.00 -18.76 77.21
CA ARG A 1114 27.21 -19.65 78.35
C ARG A 1114 26.45 -19.12 79.56
N VAL A 1115 25.56 -19.93 80.12
CA VAL A 1115 24.71 -19.60 81.26
C VAL A 1115 24.69 -20.73 82.29
N PRO A 1116 24.45 -20.45 83.58
CA PRO A 1116 24.55 -21.47 84.63
C PRO A 1116 23.51 -22.60 84.51
N SER A 1117 22.25 -22.25 84.20
CA SER A 1117 21.13 -23.20 84.09
C SER A 1117 19.97 -22.63 83.24
N ARG A 1118 19.02 -23.49 82.84
CA ARG A 1118 17.86 -23.12 81.98
C ARG A 1118 16.91 -22.11 82.61
N ASP A 1119 16.74 -22.16 83.92
CA ASP A 1119 15.86 -21.27 84.67
C ASP A 1119 16.63 -20.07 85.28
N SER A 1120 17.84 -19.79 84.79
CA SER A 1120 18.64 -18.67 85.28
C SER A 1120 18.07 -17.32 84.80
N GLU A 1121 17.96 -16.36 85.72
CA GLU A 1121 17.48 -15.00 85.42
C GLU A 1121 18.34 -14.30 84.35
N LEU A 1122 19.63 -14.66 84.29
CA LEU A 1122 20.58 -14.18 83.29
C LEU A 1122 20.22 -14.65 81.87
N LEU A 1123 19.77 -15.88 81.69
CA LEU A 1123 19.30 -16.35 80.39
C LEU A 1123 18.02 -15.62 79.97
N GLU A 1124 17.09 -15.42 80.91
CA GLU A 1124 15.83 -14.75 80.59
C GLU A 1124 16.06 -13.29 80.14
N ARG A 1125 16.99 -12.58 80.80
CA ARG A 1125 17.42 -11.24 80.39
C ARG A 1125 18.11 -11.22 79.02
N ALA A 1126 19.04 -12.14 78.78
CA ALA A 1126 19.71 -12.26 77.48
C ALA A 1126 18.71 -12.56 76.34
N MET A 1127 17.71 -13.41 76.60
CA MET A 1127 16.68 -13.74 75.61
C MET A 1127 15.74 -12.58 75.28
N LYS A 1128 15.50 -11.65 76.22
CA LYS A 1128 14.73 -10.42 75.94
C LYS A 1128 15.47 -9.51 74.97
N VAL A 1129 16.79 -9.39 75.09
CA VAL A 1129 17.62 -8.62 74.14
C VAL A 1129 17.63 -9.30 72.77
N ILE A 1130 17.82 -10.62 72.71
CA ILE A 1130 17.87 -11.38 71.45
C ILE A 1130 16.56 -11.26 70.66
N ARG A 1131 15.40 -11.25 71.33
CA ARG A 1131 14.10 -11.13 70.66
C ARG A 1131 13.85 -9.77 69.99
N ILE A 1132 14.60 -8.74 70.34
CA ILE A 1132 14.48 -7.42 69.72
C ILE A 1132 15.21 -7.36 68.37
N PHE A 1133 16.22 -8.20 68.17
CA PHE A 1133 17.11 -8.16 67.00
C PHE A 1133 17.04 -9.47 66.21
N ASP A 1134 15.91 -9.74 65.56
CA ASP A 1134 15.70 -10.97 64.80
C ASP A 1134 16.57 -11.05 63.54
N GLY A 1135 17.12 -12.24 63.26
CA GLY A 1135 18.00 -12.44 62.11
C GLY A 1135 18.31 -13.90 61.80
N ASN A 1136 19.23 -14.11 60.86
CA ASN A 1136 19.52 -15.44 60.31
C ASN A 1136 20.71 -16.15 60.97
N MET A 1137 21.32 -15.58 62.02
CA MET A 1137 22.50 -16.16 62.66
C MET A 1137 22.11 -17.15 63.78
N PRO A 1138 22.59 -18.41 63.75
CA PRO A 1138 22.21 -19.42 64.74
C PRO A 1138 22.74 -19.12 66.16
N LEU A 1139 21.86 -19.24 67.15
CA LEU A 1139 22.16 -19.08 68.57
C LEU A 1139 22.28 -20.45 69.27
N TYR A 1140 23.41 -20.65 69.97
CA TYR A 1140 23.70 -21.82 70.81
C TYR A 1140 23.83 -21.38 72.26
N VAL A 1141 23.16 -22.08 73.17
CA VAL A 1141 23.24 -21.82 74.61
C VAL A 1141 23.84 -23.02 75.33
N TYR A 1142 24.91 -22.81 76.08
CA TYR A 1142 25.53 -23.80 76.95
C TYR A 1142 25.03 -23.63 78.37
N PHE A 1143 24.52 -24.72 78.93
CA PHE A 1143 24.09 -24.81 80.33
C PHE A 1143 25.19 -25.51 81.13
N GLU A 1144 25.73 -24.85 82.16
CA GLU A 1144 26.83 -25.40 82.95
C GLU A 1144 26.41 -26.59 83.80
N ASP A 1145 25.21 -26.56 84.36
CA ASP A 1145 24.62 -27.63 85.17
C ASP A 1145 24.36 -28.92 84.38
N GLU A 1146 23.93 -28.79 83.12
CA GLU A 1146 23.69 -29.91 82.20
C GLU A 1146 24.93 -30.30 81.36
N ALA A 1147 25.99 -29.47 81.42
CA ALA A 1147 27.22 -29.58 80.64
C ALA A 1147 27.01 -29.80 79.13
N LYS A 1148 25.94 -29.24 78.54
CA LYS A 1148 25.55 -29.46 77.13
C LYS A 1148 25.17 -28.16 76.42
N TYR A 1149 25.44 -28.12 75.10
CA TYR A 1149 24.99 -27.07 74.20
C TYR A 1149 23.62 -27.40 73.62
N THR A 1150 22.70 -26.44 73.69
CA THR A 1150 21.38 -26.52 73.06
C THR A 1150 21.25 -25.44 72.00
N VAL A 1151 20.76 -25.81 70.82
CA VAL A 1151 20.45 -24.86 69.75
C VAL A 1151 19.13 -24.19 70.06
N ALA A 1152 19.11 -22.86 70.05
CA ALA A 1152 17.87 -22.12 70.21
C ALA A 1152 17.01 -22.24 68.94
N ASN A 1153 15.68 -22.22 69.14
CA ASN A 1153 14.72 -22.28 68.04
C ASN A 1153 15.00 -21.17 67.02
N ARG A 1154 14.73 -21.41 65.73
CA ARG A 1154 14.98 -20.46 64.63
C ARG A 1154 14.38 -19.07 64.87
N ARG A 1155 13.26 -18.96 65.59
CA ARG A 1155 12.66 -17.67 65.97
C ARG A 1155 13.48 -16.84 66.95
N LEU A 1156 14.54 -17.41 67.52
CA LEU A 1156 15.48 -16.77 68.44
C LEU A 1156 16.87 -16.61 67.80
N TRP A 1157 16.96 -16.75 66.48
CA TRP A 1157 18.16 -16.42 65.73
C TRP A 1157 18.25 -14.91 65.58
N VAL A 1158 19.47 -14.40 65.64
CA VAL A 1158 19.71 -12.97 65.89
C VAL A 1158 20.45 -12.36 64.72
N ASP A 1159 20.21 -11.09 64.41
CA ASP A 1159 21.10 -10.32 63.55
C ASP A 1159 22.19 -9.68 64.40
N CYS A 1160 23.43 -10.15 64.25
CA CYS A 1160 24.50 -9.84 65.20
C CYS A 1160 25.27 -8.59 64.81
N ASN A 1161 24.82 -7.45 65.32
CA ASN A 1161 25.58 -6.20 65.23
C ASN A 1161 26.39 -5.94 66.53
N LYS A 1162 27.31 -4.98 66.46
CA LYS A 1162 28.21 -4.64 67.58
C LYS A 1162 27.46 -4.23 68.86
N THR A 1163 26.28 -3.65 68.73
CA THR A 1163 25.44 -3.20 69.87
C THR A 1163 24.85 -4.39 70.62
N VAL A 1164 24.33 -5.39 69.90
CA VAL A 1164 23.79 -6.62 70.51
C VAL A 1164 24.87 -7.39 71.27
N LEU A 1165 26.08 -7.48 70.72
CA LEU A 1165 27.20 -8.14 71.40
C LEU A 1165 27.66 -7.39 72.64
N ALA A 1166 27.65 -6.06 72.64
CA ALA A 1166 28.01 -5.27 73.81
C ALA A 1166 27.01 -5.45 74.96
N GLU A 1167 25.70 -5.42 74.67
CA GLU A 1167 24.64 -5.63 75.65
C GLU A 1167 24.65 -7.05 76.23
N LEU A 1168 24.79 -8.07 75.37
CA LEU A 1168 24.86 -9.46 75.83
C LEU A 1168 26.12 -9.71 76.68
N ARG A 1169 27.27 -9.11 76.34
CA ARG A 1169 28.48 -9.18 77.16
C ARG A 1169 28.35 -8.40 78.47
N GLY A 1170 27.58 -7.31 78.51
CA GLY A 1170 27.26 -6.59 79.73
C GLY A 1170 26.42 -7.43 80.72
N ILE A 1171 25.51 -8.25 80.20
CA ILE A 1171 24.61 -9.10 81.00
C ILE A 1171 25.30 -10.40 81.45
N LEU A 1172 26.02 -11.08 80.53
CA LEU A 1172 26.56 -12.42 80.77
C LEU A 1172 28.07 -12.44 81.06
N GLY A 1173 28.77 -11.32 80.86
CA GLY A 1173 30.22 -11.21 80.92
C GLY A 1173 30.89 -11.53 79.59
N GLU A 1174 32.00 -10.85 79.27
CA GLU A 1174 32.66 -10.92 77.95
C GLU A 1174 33.06 -12.35 77.53
N LYS A 1175 33.51 -13.17 78.49
CA LYS A 1175 33.98 -14.53 78.22
C LYS A 1175 32.86 -15.52 77.91
N ASN A 1176 31.61 -15.14 78.18
CA ASN A 1176 30.44 -16.01 78.07
C ASN A 1176 29.62 -15.74 76.80
N VAL A 1177 30.06 -14.79 75.95
CA VAL A 1177 29.39 -14.44 74.68
C VAL A 1177 30.41 -14.43 73.54
N ILE A 1178 30.35 -15.47 72.71
CA ILE A 1178 31.35 -15.74 71.67
C ILE A 1178 30.66 -15.88 70.32
N VAL A 1179 31.11 -15.12 69.33
CA VAL A 1179 30.76 -15.32 67.90
C VAL A 1179 31.87 -16.12 67.25
N LYS A 1180 31.53 -17.21 66.57
CA LYS A 1180 32.49 -18.11 65.92
C LYS A 1180 32.08 -18.54 64.53
#